data_AF-A0A024GRZ9-F1
#
_entry.id   AF-A0A024GRZ9-F1
#
_cell.length_a   1.000
_cell.length_b   1.000
_cell.length_c   1.000
_cell.angle_alpha   90.00
_cell.angle_beta   90.00
_cell.angle_gamma   90.00
#
_symmetry.space_group_name_H-M   'P 1'
#
loop_
_entity.id
_entity.type
_entity.pdbx_description
1 polymer ?
#
loop_
_entity_poly.entity_id
_entity_poly.type
_entity_poly.pdbx_seq_one_letter_code
_entity_poly.pdbx_strand_id
1 'polypeptide(L)'
;MTSAACTHTEGLFASACEAARKGRLYESSGKKAIVALEHLKKAISIFDGLVASERTQKRIHLLSTIEELKECSTRIASSSAYKLEMATKLHSDAKDMEDYFQSAPIIGQTKSLEFCLKLYSDAGDWYMEAYEALLHAEHTPRRYLQEKMQFLLDHVSELKSQCDERIKLAYEDHKTPTNETTCVPRMVDASESTEEEIRILERTSLINGKVFQPWKYAFHDQESLQDSSQLFTDPDGFLPLSSKQQVKFGCWKRPHEFTTLCGSHPVMIRSIDPLNVKQDIVTDCSFVASLCIAASYEKRFDKKLISNIILPVDRYTKLPIYNPKGKYIVKLWANGTLRRVVIDDYLPVSKKNPAQLLCSCTTEPNELWVSLLEKAYLKLNGGYDFPGGNSGVDLFALTGWIPEQVLIASLQNDRATEDRVWKQLEAAFHYGDCIITMTTEHLDKKVAKDIGLVPSHVYALLNVIEISQETGLLRLLQVKNPWRKRSWKGTNYSAKVLQVLHAQSNARSMQHLDKTQYSSSGEEEQSDDGIFWIDLESVKLYFNSFYMNWNPALFPHKHVRHAHWPCELGPRNDAVNLGFNPQYSISFDLLGARTAIHECRPGQPRIKDACIWVLLSRHVCQNSREHESGEHFITIHVYQPKEFGERVFYNENAVLRGTYTNNPHMLLTLEPGLAGNKSYVSALRTLETLA
;
A
#
# COMPACT_ATOMS: atom_id res chain seq x y z
N MET A 1 -18.19 31.92 2.51
CA MET A 1 -17.85 30.54 2.94
C MET A 1 -18.89 29.92 3.87
N THR A 2 -19.85 30.68 4.42
CA THR A 2 -20.89 30.15 5.31
C THR A 2 -22.03 29.40 4.60
N SER A 3 -22.29 29.60 3.29
CA SER A 3 -23.40 28.91 2.61
C SER A 3 -23.08 27.46 2.18
N ALA A 4 -21.85 27.17 1.72
CA ALA A 4 -21.50 25.83 1.21
C ALA A 4 -21.34 24.76 2.31
N ALA A 5 -20.85 25.15 3.50
CA ALA A 5 -20.79 24.26 4.66
C ALA A 5 -22.19 23.95 5.22
N CYS A 6 -23.12 24.93 5.13
CA CYS A 6 -24.52 24.75 5.52
C CYS A 6 -25.25 23.75 4.61
N THR A 7 -24.98 23.80 3.30
CA THR A 7 -25.60 22.88 2.33
C THR A 7 -25.17 21.41 2.48
N HIS A 8 -23.94 21.15 2.94
CA HIS A 8 -23.44 19.77 3.11
C HIS A 8 -23.99 19.10 4.37
N THR A 9 -24.04 19.82 5.49
CA THR A 9 -24.63 19.32 6.74
C THR A 9 -26.15 19.12 6.62
N GLU A 10 -26.84 19.99 5.88
CA GLU A 10 -28.26 19.80 5.53
C GLU A 10 -28.49 18.54 4.68
N GLY A 11 -27.60 18.25 3.72
CA GLY A 11 -27.66 17.03 2.90
C GLY A 11 -27.47 15.74 3.72
N LEU A 12 -26.52 15.72 4.64
CA LEU A 12 -26.30 14.58 5.54
C LEU A 12 -27.48 14.35 6.48
N PHE A 13 -28.07 15.43 7.02
CA PHE A 13 -29.24 15.34 7.87
C PHE A 13 -30.45 14.77 7.11
N ALA A 14 -30.70 15.24 5.87
CA ALA A 14 -31.77 14.70 5.02
C ALA A 14 -31.57 13.20 4.71
N SER A 15 -30.33 12.78 4.43
CA SER A 15 -30.00 11.37 4.21
C SER A 15 -30.23 10.50 5.45
N ALA A 16 -29.88 11.00 6.64
CA ALA A 16 -30.10 10.28 7.90
C ALA A 16 -31.59 10.13 8.21
N CYS A 17 -32.39 11.18 8.00
CA CYS A 17 -33.84 11.15 8.15
C CYS A 17 -34.49 10.15 7.19
N GLU A 18 -34.04 10.09 5.92
CA GLU A 18 -34.59 9.15 4.95
C GLU A 18 -34.23 7.69 5.30
N ALA A 19 -33.01 7.43 5.76
CA ALA A 19 -32.60 6.11 6.24
C ALA A 19 -33.41 5.68 7.47
N ALA A 20 -33.60 6.57 8.45
CA ALA A 20 -34.43 6.33 9.63
C ALA A 20 -35.89 6.05 9.24
N ARG A 21 -36.44 6.81 8.29
CA ARG A 21 -37.80 6.61 7.78
C ARG A 21 -37.95 5.23 7.12
N LYS A 22 -36.99 4.82 6.28
CA LYS A 22 -36.99 3.48 5.65
C LYS A 22 -36.89 2.38 6.69
N GLY A 23 -36.00 2.52 7.69
CA GLY A 23 -35.87 1.55 8.78
C GLY A 23 -37.18 1.36 9.56
N ARG A 24 -37.82 2.45 9.99
CA ARG A 24 -39.11 2.43 10.69
C ARG A 24 -40.28 1.95 9.81
N LEU A 25 -40.21 2.17 8.50
CA LEU A 25 -41.20 1.65 7.55
C LEU A 25 -41.11 0.12 7.45
N TYR A 26 -39.90 -0.43 7.34
CA TYR A 26 -39.72 -1.88 7.31
C TYR A 26 -40.06 -2.54 8.66
N GLU A 27 -39.71 -1.90 9.78
CA GLU A 27 -40.16 -2.31 11.12
C GLU A 27 -41.70 -2.43 11.19
N SER A 28 -42.42 -1.38 10.80
CA SER A 28 -43.90 -1.37 10.88
C SER A 28 -44.55 -2.37 9.92
N SER A 29 -43.88 -2.69 8.81
CA SER A 29 -44.34 -3.72 7.87
C SER A 29 -44.13 -5.16 8.35
N GLY A 30 -43.26 -5.38 9.35
CA GLY A 30 -42.87 -6.71 9.85
C GLY A 30 -42.16 -7.59 8.82
N LYS A 31 -41.75 -7.03 7.68
CA LYS A 31 -41.12 -7.74 6.55
C LYS A 31 -39.73 -7.17 6.29
N LYS A 32 -38.78 -8.05 5.95
CA LYS A 32 -37.36 -7.70 5.71
C LYS A 32 -36.71 -7.05 6.94
N ALA A 33 -36.78 -7.74 8.07
CA ALA A 33 -36.26 -7.26 9.34
C ALA A 33 -34.73 -7.07 9.29
N ILE A 34 -34.02 -7.88 8.50
CA ILE A 34 -32.58 -7.68 8.22
C ILE A 34 -32.35 -6.32 7.54
N VAL A 35 -33.09 -6.02 6.47
CA VAL A 35 -32.99 -4.75 5.72
C VAL A 35 -33.40 -3.55 6.57
N ALA A 36 -34.39 -3.74 7.46
CA ALA A 36 -34.80 -2.71 8.42
C ALA A 36 -33.63 -2.32 9.34
N LEU A 37 -32.91 -3.30 9.91
CA LEU A 37 -31.76 -3.08 10.78
C LEU A 37 -30.61 -2.40 10.07
N GLU A 38 -30.34 -2.74 8.80
CA GLU A 38 -29.30 -2.08 8.00
C GLU A 38 -29.58 -0.58 7.82
N HIS A 39 -30.83 -0.23 7.49
CA HIS A 39 -31.23 1.18 7.36
C HIS A 39 -31.16 1.96 8.68
N LEU A 40 -31.54 1.34 9.81
CA LEU A 40 -31.45 1.96 11.13
C LEU A 40 -29.99 2.17 11.56
N LYS A 41 -29.12 1.18 11.37
CA LYS A 41 -27.68 1.30 11.65
C LYS A 41 -27.04 2.41 10.82
N LYS A 42 -27.40 2.52 9.54
CA LYS A 42 -26.95 3.61 8.66
C LYS A 42 -27.40 4.98 9.17
N ALA A 43 -28.66 5.12 9.59
CA ALA A 43 -29.17 6.37 10.15
C ALA A 43 -28.47 6.77 11.44
N ILE A 44 -28.28 5.82 12.38
CA ILE A 44 -27.57 6.03 13.65
C ILE A 44 -26.15 6.54 13.39
N SER A 45 -25.41 5.87 12.49
CA SER A 45 -24.04 6.26 12.15
C SER A 45 -23.92 7.69 11.62
N ILE A 46 -24.85 8.11 10.75
CA ILE A 46 -24.84 9.48 10.22
C ILE A 46 -25.23 10.50 11.30
N PHE A 47 -26.23 10.21 12.13
CA PHE A 47 -26.63 11.09 13.23
C PHE A 47 -25.53 11.24 14.28
N ASP A 48 -24.82 10.17 14.66
CA ASP A 48 -23.67 10.22 15.56
C ASP A 48 -22.57 11.15 15.02
N GLY A 49 -22.31 11.11 13.70
CA GLY A 49 -21.37 12.03 13.03
C GLY A 49 -21.82 13.50 13.09
N LEU A 50 -23.12 13.77 12.93
CA LEU A 50 -23.68 15.12 13.02
C LEU A 50 -23.63 15.67 14.46
N VAL A 51 -23.84 14.83 15.48
CA VAL A 51 -23.73 15.21 16.89
C VAL A 51 -22.35 15.74 17.21
N ALA A 52 -21.26 15.20 16.64
CA ALA A 52 -19.90 15.69 16.89
C ALA A 52 -19.69 17.16 16.48
N SER A 53 -20.49 17.66 15.52
CA SER A 53 -20.36 19.00 14.93
C SER A 53 -21.27 20.08 15.56
N GLU A 54 -22.29 19.69 16.33
CA GLU A 54 -23.35 20.58 16.80
C GLU A 54 -23.23 20.90 18.31
N ARG A 55 -23.23 22.19 18.69
CA ARG A 55 -23.05 22.67 20.08
C ARG A 55 -24.31 23.30 20.70
N THR A 56 -25.46 23.22 20.03
CA THR A 56 -26.70 23.91 20.41
C THR A 56 -27.81 22.95 20.86
N GLN A 57 -29.02 23.47 21.15
CA GLN A 57 -30.23 22.70 21.48
C GLN A 57 -30.53 21.56 20.49
N LYS A 58 -30.10 21.70 19.23
CA LYS A 58 -30.21 20.66 18.19
C LYS A 58 -29.44 19.37 18.55
N ARG A 59 -28.34 19.47 19.30
CA ARG A 59 -27.55 18.32 19.78
C ARG A 59 -28.36 17.42 20.71
N ILE A 60 -29.16 18.01 21.61
CA ILE A 60 -29.99 17.27 22.57
C ILE A 60 -31.08 16.48 21.83
N HIS A 61 -31.72 17.12 20.83
CA HIS A 61 -32.74 16.45 20.01
C HIS A 61 -32.15 15.30 19.17
N LEU A 62 -30.96 15.49 18.60
CA LEU A 62 -30.24 14.44 17.86
C LEU A 62 -29.90 13.23 18.74
N LEU A 63 -29.38 13.48 19.95
CA LEU A 63 -29.07 12.41 20.91
C LEU A 63 -30.32 11.62 21.31
N SER A 64 -31.44 12.31 21.57
CA SER A 64 -32.73 11.64 21.82
C SER A 64 -33.18 10.79 20.63
N THR A 65 -33.03 11.29 19.41
CA THR A 65 -33.40 10.57 18.18
C THR A 65 -32.54 9.32 17.97
N ILE A 66 -31.23 9.41 18.26
CA ILE A 66 -30.30 8.27 18.17
C ILE A 66 -30.70 7.18 19.16
N GLU A 67 -31.05 7.54 20.40
CA GLU A 67 -31.45 6.58 21.42
C GLU A 67 -32.72 5.82 21.01
N GLU A 68 -33.74 6.52 20.50
CA GLU A 68 -34.94 5.88 19.96
C GLU A 68 -34.64 4.90 18.82
N LEU A 69 -33.71 5.25 17.92
CA LEU A 69 -33.32 4.39 16.80
C LEU A 69 -32.53 3.16 17.29
N LYS A 70 -31.72 3.29 18.34
CA LYS A 70 -31.04 2.17 18.99
C LYS A 70 -32.04 1.23 19.66
N GLU A 71 -33.01 1.76 20.40
CA GLU A 71 -34.09 0.96 21.01
C GLU A 71 -34.91 0.22 19.94
N CYS A 72 -35.27 0.90 18.86
CA CYS A 72 -35.93 0.33 17.68
C CYS A 72 -35.10 -0.81 17.06
N SER A 73 -33.79 -0.62 16.88
CA SER A 73 -32.89 -1.67 16.38
C SER A 73 -32.87 -2.89 17.29
N THR A 74 -32.78 -2.68 18.60
CA THR A 74 -32.81 -3.78 19.58
C THR A 74 -34.13 -4.54 19.53
N ARG A 75 -35.27 -3.85 19.41
CA ARG A 75 -36.59 -4.50 19.25
C ARG A 75 -36.66 -5.38 18.01
N ILE A 76 -36.20 -4.89 16.85
CA ILE A 76 -36.20 -5.68 15.60
C ILE A 76 -35.30 -6.90 15.72
N ALA A 77 -34.08 -6.74 16.26
CA ALA A 77 -33.15 -7.85 16.44
C ALA A 77 -33.69 -8.94 17.39
N SER A 78 -34.51 -8.55 18.37
CA SER A 78 -35.18 -9.49 19.28
C SER A 78 -36.44 -10.14 18.71
N SER A 79 -36.93 -9.69 17.55
CA SER A 79 -38.20 -10.17 16.98
C SER A 79 -38.09 -11.56 16.37
N SER A 80 -39.18 -12.35 16.45
CA SER A 80 -39.28 -13.65 15.80
C SER A 80 -39.12 -13.57 14.28
N ALA A 81 -39.57 -12.47 13.66
CA ALA A 81 -39.43 -12.23 12.22
C ALA A 81 -37.97 -12.12 11.77
N TYR A 82 -37.14 -11.38 12.51
CA TYR A 82 -35.70 -11.28 12.22
C TYR A 82 -34.99 -12.62 12.38
N LYS A 83 -35.27 -13.29 13.50
CA LYS A 83 -34.66 -14.60 13.81
C LYS A 83 -35.04 -15.66 12.78
N LEU A 84 -36.30 -15.66 12.32
CA LEU A 84 -36.77 -16.54 11.26
C LEU A 84 -36.10 -16.22 9.91
N GLU A 85 -35.96 -14.94 9.56
CA GLU A 85 -35.28 -14.52 8.32
C GLU A 85 -33.82 -14.99 8.30
N MET A 86 -33.11 -14.85 9.44
CA MET A 86 -31.74 -15.37 9.62
C MET A 86 -31.67 -16.89 9.50
N ALA A 87 -32.58 -17.61 10.16
CA ALA A 87 -32.66 -19.07 10.08
C ALA A 87 -32.87 -19.56 8.64
N THR A 88 -33.79 -18.92 7.90
CA THR A 88 -34.07 -19.28 6.50
C THR A 88 -32.89 -19.00 5.57
N LYS A 89 -32.14 -17.94 5.81
CA LYS A 89 -30.94 -17.62 5.03
C LYS A 89 -29.86 -18.69 5.23
N LEU A 90 -29.51 -19.00 6.48
CA LEU A 90 -28.50 -20.02 6.79
C LEU A 90 -28.91 -21.41 6.31
N HIS A 91 -30.19 -21.75 6.39
CA HIS A 91 -30.72 -23.00 5.81
C HIS A 91 -30.49 -23.04 4.29
N SER A 92 -30.77 -21.95 3.56
CA SER A 92 -30.51 -21.88 2.12
C SER A 92 -29.02 -22.05 1.81
N ASP A 93 -28.16 -21.33 2.54
CA ASP A 93 -26.70 -21.41 2.38
C ASP A 93 -26.19 -22.85 2.66
N ALA A 94 -26.76 -23.54 3.64
CA ALA A 94 -26.44 -24.94 3.95
C ALA A 94 -26.80 -25.89 2.80
N LYS A 95 -27.95 -25.64 2.14
CA LYS A 95 -28.41 -26.44 1.00
C LYS A 95 -27.53 -26.25 -0.24
N ASP A 96 -27.13 -25.02 -0.53
CA ASP A 96 -26.20 -24.74 -1.63
C ASP A 96 -24.84 -25.42 -1.40
N MET A 97 -24.40 -25.48 -0.13
CA MET A 97 -23.18 -26.19 0.28
C MET A 97 -23.32 -27.72 0.17
N GLU A 98 -24.52 -28.25 0.43
CA GLU A 98 -24.82 -29.68 0.26
C GLU A 98 -24.78 -30.09 -1.22
N ASP A 99 -25.38 -29.31 -2.12
CA ASP A 99 -25.35 -29.56 -3.57
C ASP A 99 -23.90 -29.56 -4.11
N TYR A 100 -23.05 -28.68 -3.55
CA TYR A 100 -21.61 -28.69 -3.83
C TYR A 100 -20.91 -29.94 -3.27
N PHE A 101 -21.21 -30.35 -2.04
CA PHE A 101 -20.67 -31.56 -1.44
C PHE A 101 -20.99 -32.81 -2.27
N GLN A 102 -22.21 -32.91 -2.82
CA GLN A 102 -22.63 -34.05 -3.64
C GLN A 102 -21.89 -34.12 -4.99
N SER A 103 -21.29 -33.02 -5.47
CA SER A 103 -20.64 -32.92 -6.79
C SER A 103 -19.10 -32.88 -6.76
N ALA A 104 -18.47 -32.77 -5.60
CA ALA A 104 -17.01 -32.63 -5.46
C ALA A 104 -16.23 -33.98 -5.42
N PRO A 105 -14.94 -34.03 -5.84
CA PRO A 105 -14.09 -35.23 -5.73
C PRO A 105 -13.67 -35.56 -4.28
N ILE A 106 -13.36 -36.84 -4.01
CA ILE A 106 -13.23 -37.46 -2.66
C ILE A 106 -12.17 -36.79 -1.76
N ILE A 107 -11.08 -36.28 -2.33
CA ILE A 107 -9.98 -35.68 -1.56
C ILE A 107 -10.37 -34.23 -1.19
N GLY A 108 -10.87 -34.04 0.03
CA GLY A 108 -11.30 -32.74 0.59
C GLY A 108 -12.72 -32.72 1.15
N GLN A 109 -13.51 -33.79 0.96
CA GLN A 109 -14.95 -33.84 1.29
C GLN A 109 -15.28 -33.75 2.78
N THR A 110 -14.40 -34.19 3.69
CA THR A 110 -14.67 -34.19 5.14
C THR A 110 -14.89 -32.77 5.69
N LYS A 111 -14.11 -31.79 5.22
CA LYS A 111 -14.20 -30.40 5.69
C LYS A 111 -15.40 -29.65 5.10
N SER A 112 -15.77 -29.94 3.86
CA SER A 112 -16.98 -29.37 3.23
C SER A 112 -18.25 -29.87 3.92
N LEU A 113 -18.28 -31.15 4.32
CA LEU A 113 -19.38 -31.68 5.10
C LEU A 113 -19.44 -31.08 6.51
N GLU A 114 -18.32 -30.99 7.23
CA GLU A 114 -18.29 -30.35 8.57
C GLU A 114 -18.87 -28.92 8.52
N PHE A 115 -18.57 -28.17 7.45
CA PHE A 115 -19.11 -26.83 7.25
C PHE A 115 -20.62 -26.83 6.92
N CYS A 116 -21.07 -27.73 6.02
CA CYS A 116 -22.49 -27.92 5.72
C CYS A 116 -23.29 -28.29 6.98
N LEU A 117 -22.78 -29.23 7.78
CA LEU A 117 -23.39 -29.65 9.06
C LEU A 117 -23.43 -28.50 10.07
N LYS A 118 -22.40 -27.65 10.10
CA LYS A 118 -22.38 -26.47 10.94
C LYS A 118 -23.44 -25.44 10.52
N LEU A 119 -23.59 -25.15 9.23
CA LEU A 119 -24.63 -24.24 8.74
C LEU A 119 -26.03 -24.75 9.05
N TYR A 120 -26.28 -26.06 8.92
CA TYR A 120 -27.54 -26.66 9.34
C TYR A 120 -27.78 -26.58 10.86
N SER A 121 -26.72 -26.75 11.66
CA SER A 121 -26.78 -26.57 13.12
C SER A 121 -27.11 -25.12 13.48
N ASP A 122 -26.38 -24.15 12.93
CA ASP A 122 -26.59 -22.73 13.19
C ASP A 122 -27.99 -22.29 12.74
N ALA A 123 -28.48 -22.79 11.59
CA ALA A 123 -29.86 -22.57 11.15
C ALA A 123 -30.87 -23.12 12.15
N GLY A 124 -30.61 -24.30 12.73
CA GLY A 124 -31.40 -24.91 13.79
C GLY A 124 -31.48 -24.05 15.06
N ASP A 125 -30.34 -23.51 15.50
CA ASP A 125 -30.28 -22.60 16.65
C ASP A 125 -31.10 -21.33 16.40
N TRP A 126 -31.00 -20.74 15.20
CA TRP A 126 -31.82 -19.57 14.84
C TRP A 126 -33.31 -19.90 14.72
N TYR A 127 -33.68 -21.09 14.27
CA TYR A 127 -35.09 -21.53 14.30
C TYR A 127 -35.60 -21.70 15.73
N MET A 128 -34.77 -22.20 16.65
CA MET A 128 -35.10 -22.29 18.08
C MET A 128 -35.27 -20.90 18.70
N GLU A 129 -34.34 -19.99 18.42
CA GLU A 129 -34.43 -18.61 18.85
C GLU A 129 -35.69 -17.91 18.31
N ALA A 130 -36.05 -18.17 17.06
CA ALA A 130 -37.28 -17.66 16.45
C ALA A 130 -38.52 -18.23 17.17
N TYR A 131 -38.48 -19.51 17.57
CA TYR A 131 -39.54 -20.18 18.30
C TYR A 131 -39.74 -19.58 19.70
N GLU A 132 -38.65 -19.30 20.42
CA GLU A 132 -38.68 -18.66 21.73
C GLU A 132 -39.19 -17.22 21.68
N ALA A 133 -38.94 -16.51 20.57
CA ALA A 133 -39.41 -15.14 20.37
C ALA A 133 -40.90 -15.03 19.94
N LEU A 134 -41.58 -16.15 19.63
CA LEU A 134 -43.02 -16.16 19.34
C LEU A 134 -43.85 -16.10 20.62
N LEU A 135 -44.99 -15.39 20.56
CA LEU A 135 -45.92 -15.31 21.69
C LEU A 135 -46.63 -16.65 21.91
N HIS A 136 -47.06 -16.92 23.16
CA HIS A 136 -47.59 -18.25 23.51
C HIS A 136 -48.85 -18.70 22.74
N ALA A 137 -49.58 -17.76 22.16
CA ALA A 137 -50.81 -17.98 21.40
C ALA A 137 -50.59 -18.25 19.89
N GLU A 138 -49.36 -18.17 19.38
CA GLU A 138 -49.04 -18.30 17.94
C GLU A 138 -48.83 -19.77 17.54
N HIS A 139 -49.90 -20.56 17.55
CA HIS A 139 -49.84 -22.02 17.34
C HIS A 139 -49.33 -22.44 15.94
N THR A 140 -49.74 -21.75 14.87
CA THR A 140 -49.36 -22.12 13.49
C THR A 140 -47.87 -21.87 13.18
N PRO A 141 -47.30 -20.69 13.47
CA PRO A 141 -45.87 -20.45 13.26
C PRO A 141 -44.97 -21.35 14.14
N ARG A 142 -45.40 -21.65 15.37
CA ARG A 142 -44.67 -22.56 16.26
C ARG A 142 -44.63 -23.99 15.73
N ARG A 143 -45.75 -24.50 15.21
CA ARG A 143 -45.77 -25.82 14.59
C ARG A 143 -44.87 -25.88 13.35
N TYR A 144 -44.89 -24.85 12.50
CA TYR A 144 -43.99 -24.75 11.35
C TYR A 144 -42.51 -24.78 11.75
N LEU A 145 -42.14 -24.03 12.79
CA LEU A 145 -40.76 -24.01 13.31
C LEU A 145 -40.35 -25.37 13.89
N GLN A 146 -41.22 -26.03 14.65
CA GLN A 146 -40.98 -27.37 15.17
C GLN A 146 -40.76 -28.40 14.04
N GLU A 147 -41.59 -28.35 13.00
CA GLU A 147 -41.43 -29.22 11.82
C GLU A 147 -40.11 -28.95 11.09
N LYS A 148 -39.67 -27.68 10.99
CA LYS A 148 -38.38 -27.32 10.39
C LYS A 148 -37.18 -27.76 11.23
N MET A 149 -37.25 -27.61 12.55
CA MET A 149 -36.19 -28.07 13.44
C MET A 149 -36.05 -29.59 13.43
N GLN A 150 -37.19 -30.31 13.45
CA GLN A 150 -37.18 -31.77 13.36
C GLN A 150 -36.57 -32.25 12.02
N PHE A 151 -36.98 -31.62 10.91
CA PHE A 151 -36.39 -31.91 9.60
C PHE A 151 -34.87 -31.72 9.59
N LEU A 152 -34.36 -30.62 10.17
CA LEU A 152 -32.92 -30.36 10.23
C LEU A 152 -32.16 -31.42 11.05
N LEU A 153 -32.72 -31.85 12.19
CA LEU A 153 -32.10 -32.89 13.03
C LEU A 153 -32.00 -34.22 12.29
N ASP A 154 -33.07 -34.62 11.60
CA ASP A 154 -33.11 -35.87 10.83
C ASP A 154 -32.14 -35.80 9.64
N HIS A 155 -32.13 -34.67 8.92
CA HIS A 155 -31.28 -34.46 7.73
C HIS A 155 -29.78 -34.41 8.06
N VAL A 156 -29.40 -33.72 9.15
CA VAL A 156 -28.01 -33.68 9.64
C VAL A 156 -27.51 -35.06 10.04
N SER A 157 -28.38 -35.90 10.60
CA SER A 157 -28.03 -37.27 11.01
C SER A 157 -27.80 -38.16 9.79
N GLU A 158 -28.64 -38.04 8.77
CA GLU A 158 -28.52 -38.76 7.51
C GLU A 158 -27.24 -38.37 6.74
N LEU A 159 -26.95 -37.08 6.62
CA LEU A 159 -25.75 -36.57 5.94
C LEU A 159 -24.45 -37.05 6.59
N LYS A 160 -24.41 -37.19 7.93
CA LYS A 160 -23.26 -37.77 8.64
C LYS A 160 -23.06 -39.23 8.28
N SER A 161 -24.14 -40.02 8.26
CA SER A 161 -24.10 -41.45 7.93
C SER A 161 -23.58 -41.70 6.51
N GLN A 162 -24.06 -40.92 5.53
CA GLN A 162 -23.64 -41.06 4.13
C GLN A 162 -22.15 -40.77 3.92
N CYS A 163 -21.56 -39.88 4.71
CA CYS A 163 -20.13 -39.59 4.64
C CYS A 163 -19.27 -40.70 5.23
N ASP A 164 -19.68 -41.24 6.38
CA ASP A 164 -18.96 -42.34 7.03
C ASP A 164 -18.88 -43.58 6.12
N GLU A 165 -19.93 -43.86 5.34
CA GLU A 165 -19.91 -44.91 4.31
C GLU A 165 -18.98 -44.60 3.14
N ARG A 166 -19.00 -43.37 2.61
CA ARG A 166 -18.12 -42.95 1.49
C ARG A 166 -16.64 -42.95 1.87
N ILE A 167 -16.30 -42.58 3.09
CA ILE A 167 -14.93 -42.62 3.61
C ILE A 167 -14.44 -44.07 3.71
N LYS A 168 -15.28 -44.99 4.20
CA LYS A 168 -14.92 -46.42 4.27
C LYS A 168 -14.58 -47.00 2.88
N LEU A 169 -15.37 -46.66 1.86
CA LEU A 169 -15.12 -47.11 0.48
C LEU A 169 -13.81 -46.56 -0.09
N ALA A 170 -13.43 -45.31 0.24
CA ALA A 170 -12.18 -44.71 -0.20
C ALA A 170 -10.93 -45.33 0.47
N TYR A 171 -11.06 -45.80 1.72
CA TYR A 171 -9.96 -46.45 2.45
C TYR A 171 -9.64 -47.87 1.95
N GLU A 172 -10.59 -48.56 1.33
CA GLU A 172 -10.37 -49.90 0.77
C GLU A 172 -9.58 -49.86 -0.56
N ASP A 173 -9.65 -48.75 -1.30
CA ASP A 173 -9.00 -48.56 -2.61
C ASP A 173 -7.49 -48.22 -2.50
N HIS A 174 -6.98 -47.91 -1.29
CA HIS A 174 -5.58 -47.51 -1.03
C HIS A 174 -4.67 -48.65 -0.52
N LYS A 175 -5.08 -49.92 -0.63
CA LYS A 175 -4.30 -51.08 -0.14
C LYS A 175 -3.31 -51.71 -1.11
N THR A 176 -3.09 -51.17 -2.32
CA THR A 176 -2.04 -51.68 -3.23
C THR A 176 -0.71 -50.94 -3.06
N PRO A 177 0.40 -51.61 -2.69
CA PRO A 177 1.62 -50.96 -2.23
C PRO A 177 2.61 -50.65 -3.36
N THR A 178 3.22 -49.47 -3.33
CA THR A 178 4.51 -49.20 -4.01
C THR A 178 5.48 -48.50 -3.05
N ASN A 179 6.59 -49.19 -2.84
CA ASN A 179 7.71 -49.01 -1.92
C ASN A 179 8.11 -47.58 -1.50
N GLU A 180 8.27 -47.45 -0.18
CA GLU A 180 8.90 -46.33 0.53
C GLU A 180 10.42 -46.29 0.30
N THR A 181 10.97 -45.07 0.22
CA THR A 181 12.34 -44.80 0.68
C THR A 181 12.33 -43.49 1.48
N THR A 182 12.92 -43.56 2.64
CA THR A 182 12.89 -42.66 3.79
C THR A 182 13.43 -41.24 3.56
N CYS A 183 12.62 -40.27 3.98
CA CYS A 183 12.89 -39.04 4.75
C CYS A 183 14.32 -38.47 4.81
N VAL A 184 14.51 -37.32 4.13
CA VAL A 184 15.15 -36.09 4.65
C VAL A 184 14.47 -34.91 3.91
N PRO A 185 13.93 -33.86 4.57
CA PRO A 185 13.50 -32.67 3.87
C PRO A 185 14.74 -31.96 3.34
N ARG A 186 15.01 -32.12 2.05
CA ARG A 186 16.02 -31.37 1.33
C ARG A 186 15.58 -29.90 1.38
N MET A 187 16.38 -29.05 2.03
CA MET A 187 16.24 -27.60 1.91
C MET A 187 16.26 -27.27 0.41
N VAL A 188 15.12 -26.84 -0.10
CA VAL A 188 15.02 -26.33 -1.47
C VAL A 188 15.64 -24.94 -1.44
N ASP A 189 16.79 -24.80 -2.10
CA ASP A 189 17.44 -23.51 -2.32
C ASP A 189 16.43 -22.51 -2.92
N ALA A 190 16.47 -21.29 -2.39
CA ALA A 190 15.53 -20.21 -2.67
C ALA A 190 15.71 -19.54 -4.04
N SER A 191 16.04 -20.29 -5.11
CA SER A 191 16.42 -19.70 -6.41
C SER A 191 15.53 -20.06 -7.61
N GLU A 192 14.64 -21.05 -7.49
CA GLU A 192 13.74 -21.42 -8.59
C GLU A 192 12.29 -21.10 -8.24
N SER A 193 11.74 -20.10 -8.95
CA SER A 193 10.31 -19.81 -8.93
C SER A 193 9.54 -21.03 -9.43
N THR A 194 8.42 -21.36 -8.78
CA THR A 194 7.57 -22.45 -9.25
C THR A 194 6.98 -22.12 -10.62
N GLU A 195 6.57 -23.12 -11.40
CA GLU A 195 5.89 -22.87 -12.68
C GLU A 195 4.66 -21.97 -12.52
N GLU A 196 3.95 -22.10 -11.39
CA GLU A 196 2.81 -21.26 -11.06
C GLU A 196 3.22 -19.78 -10.84
N GLU A 197 4.29 -19.54 -10.08
CA GLU A 197 4.82 -18.18 -9.88
C GLU A 197 5.26 -17.55 -11.21
N ILE A 198 5.87 -18.33 -12.10
CA ILE A 198 6.23 -17.88 -13.46
C ILE A 198 4.99 -17.46 -14.23
N ARG A 199 3.95 -18.32 -14.29
CA ARG A 199 2.69 -18.01 -14.98
C ARG A 199 2.00 -16.78 -14.40
N ILE A 200 2.05 -16.58 -13.08
CA ILE A 200 1.50 -15.37 -12.43
C ILE A 200 2.27 -14.13 -12.89
N LEU A 201 3.60 -14.16 -12.89
CA LEU A 201 4.44 -13.04 -13.32
C LEU A 201 4.28 -12.72 -14.81
N GLU A 202 4.10 -13.74 -15.65
CA GLU A 202 3.77 -13.62 -17.07
C GLU A 202 2.40 -13.00 -17.28
N ARG A 203 1.35 -13.54 -16.64
CA ARG A 203 -0.02 -13.00 -16.73
C ARG A 203 -0.08 -11.54 -16.28
N THR A 204 0.63 -11.21 -15.20
CA THR A 204 0.70 -9.84 -14.64
C THR A 204 1.78 -8.97 -15.29
N SER A 205 2.32 -9.39 -16.44
CA SER A 205 3.15 -8.55 -17.31
C SER A 205 2.31 -7.60 -18.17
N LEU A 206 1.06 -7.94 -18.43
CA LEU A 206 0.12 -7.07 -19.11
C LEU A 206 -0.38 -6.01 -18.11
N ILE A 207 0.14 -4.79 -18.22
CA ILE A 207 -0.21 -3.65 -17.37
C ILE A 207 -0.68 -2.53 -18.29
N ASN A 208 -1.89 -2.01 -18.06
CA ASN A 208 -2.48 -0.94 -18.88
C ASN A 208 -2.50 -1.27 -20.39
N GLY A 209 -2.76 -2.54 -20.73
CA GLY A 209 -2.78 -3.03 -22.12
C GLY A 209 -1.40 -3.16 -22.77
N LYS A 210 -0.30 -2.95 -22.03
CA LYS A 210 1.09 -3.04 -22.52
C LYS A 210 1.83 -4.16 -21.81
N VAL A 211 2.74 -4.82 -22.51
CA VAL A 211 3.48 -5.98 -21.98
C VAL A 211 4.84 -5.55 -21.43
N PHE A 212 5.04 -5.77 -20.13
CA PHE A 212 6.29 -5.50 -19.42
C PHE A 212 6.89 -6.80 -18.86
N GLN A 213 7.85 -7.37 -19.60
CA GLN A 213 8.44 -8.66 -19.27
C GLN A 213 9.30 -8.58 -17.99
N PRO A 214 9.30 -9.62 -17.13
CA PRO A 214 10.25 -9.73 -16.03
C PRO A 214 11.70 -9.72 -16.54
N TRP A 215 12.58 -9.07 -15.79
CA TRP A 215 13.99 -8.91 -16.15
C TRP A 215 14.72 -10.25 -16.24
N LYS A 216 14.41 -11.21 -15.36
CA LYS A 216 15.02 -12.55 -15.31
C LYS A 216 14.83 -13.36 -16.60
N TYR A 217 13.75 -13.09 -17.34
CA TYR A 217 13.35 -13.85 -18.54
C TYR A 217 13.62 -13.09 -19.84
N ALA A 218 14.16 -11.87 -19.76
CA ALA A 218 14.57 -11.12 -20.94
C ALA A 218 15.99 -11.53 -21.35
N PHE A 219 16.14 -12.10 -22.56
CA PHE A 219 17.45 -12.44 -23.12
C PHE A 219 18.39 -11.21 -23.18
N HIS A 220 19.70 -11.45 -22.99
CA HIS A 220 20.74 -10.42 -22.90
C HIS A 220 20.92 -9.65 -24.22
N ASP A 221 20.18 -8.54 -24.33
CA ASP A 221 20.02 -7.76 -25.56
C ASP A 221 20.77 -6.41 -25.52
N GLN A 222 21.88 -6.30 -24.77
CA GLN A 222 22.69 -5.06 -24.85
C GLN A 222 23.16 -4.78 -26.29
N GLU A 223 23.39 -5.83 -27.09
CA GLU A 223 23.75 -5.72 -28.51
C GLU A 223 22.56 -5.23 -29.36
N SER A 224 21.33 -5.72 -29.09
CA SER A 224 20.11 -5.30 -29.83
C SER A 224 19.65 -3.84 -29.57
N LEU A 225 20.27 -3.15 -28.61
CA LEU A 225 20.07 -1.71 -28.37
C LEU A 225 20.84 -0.82 -29.35
N GLN A 226 21.90 -1.36 -29.96
CA GLN A 226 22.83 -0.60 -30.82
C GLN A 226 22.85 -1.10 -32.27
N ASP A 227 22.35 -2.30 -32.56
CA ASP A 227 22.46 -2.96 -33.89
C ASP A 227 21.47 -2.49 -34.97
N SER A 228 20.49 -1.63 -34.64
CA SER A 228 19.54 -1.12 -35.63
C SER A 228 20.11 0.05 -36.45
N SER A 229 20.03 -0.05 -37.79
CA SER A 229 20.33 1.09 -38.67
C SER A 229 19.32 2.23 -38.51
N GLN A 230 18.06 1.93 -38.17
CA GLN A 230 16.95 2.86 -38.04
C GLN A 230 16.77 3.39 -36.60
N LEU A 231 16.23 4.61 -36.48
CA LEU A 231 15.80 5.20 -35.22
C LEU A 231 14.66 4.36 -34.62
N PHE A 232 14.75 4.05 -33.34
CA PHE A 232 13.72 3.31 -32.62
C PHE A 232 12.54 4.21 -32.31
N THR A 233 11.34 3.72 -32.63
CA THR A 233 10.07 4.30 -32.23
C THR A 233 9.35 3.27 -31.38
N ASP A 234 8.77 3.72 -30.28
CA ASP A 234 8.07 2.86 -29.34
C ASP A 234 6.85 2.22 -30.03
N PRO A 235 6.74 0.88 -30.07
CA PRO A 235 5.59 0.21 -30.69
C PRO A 235 4.26 0.53 -29.99
N ASP A 236 4.30 0.94 -28.73
CA ASP A 236 3.10 1.37 -27.99
C ASP A 236 2.68 2.82 -28.32
N GLY A 237 3.42 3.50 -29.19
CA GLY A 237 3.16 4.88 -29.62
C GLY A 237 3.49 5.94 -28.58
N PHE A 238 3.02 7.16 -28.81
CA PHE A 238 3.21 8.28 -27.89
C PHE A 238 2.37 8.14 -26.63
N LEU A 239 2.96 8.48 -25.47
CA LEU A 239 2.22 8.47 -24.22
C LEU A 239 1.12 9.53 -24.22
N PRO A 240 -0.10 9.21 -23.74
CA PRO A 240 -1.16 10.19 -23.63
C PRO A 240 -0.75 11.28 -22.64
N LEU A 241 -0.93 12.53 -23.06
CA LEU A 241 -0.59 13.72 -22.28
C LEU A 241 -1.72 14.07 -21.31
N SER A 242 -1.39 14.61 -20.15
CA SER A 242 -2.38 15.18 -19.23
C SER A 242 -3.09 16.40 -19.84
N SER A 243 -4.30 16.71 -19.37
CA SER A 243 -5.06 17.88 -19.83
C SER A 243 -4.25 19.19 -19.72
N LYS A 244 -3.40 19.31 -18.69
CA LYS A 244 -2.52 20.48 -18.50
C LYS A 244 -1.42 20.56 -19.57
N GLN A 245 -0.85 19.43 -19.96
CA GLN A 245 0.18 19.37 -21.00
C GLN A 245 -0.42 19.57 -22.38
N GLN A 246 -1.58 18.97 -22.69
CA GLN A 246 -2.27 19.11 -23.97
C GLN A 246 -2.49 20.59 -24.35
N VAL A 247 -2.87 21.43 -23.37
CA VAL A 247 -3.06 22.88 -23.58
C VAL A 247 -1.78 23.58 -24.07
N LYS A 248 -0.60 23.12 -23.62
CA LYS A 248 0.70 23.73 -23.96
C LYS A 248 1.50 22.93 -25.00
N PHE A 249 1.03 21.77 -25.39
CA PHE A 249 1.69 20.85 -26.30
C PHE A 249 1.89 21.48 -27.69
N GLY A 250 3.11 21.42 -28.18
CA GLY A 250 3.48 21.77 -29.55
C GLY A 250 3.65 20.53 -30.40
N CYS A 251 4.68 19.74 -30.12
CA CYS A 251 4.98 18.49 -30.80
C CYS A 251 5.86 17.57 -29.95
N TRP A 252 6.12 16.37 -30.45
CA TRP A 252 7.14 15.46 -29.90
C TRP A 252 8.46 15.73 -30.61
N LYS A 253 9.57 15.77 -29.86
CA LYS A 253 10.93 15.93 -30.41
C LYS A 253 11.90 14.96 -29.76
N ARG A 254 12.93 14.56 -30.51
CA ARG A 254 14.07 13.80 -30.01
C ARG A 254 15.18 14.72 -29.47
N PRO A 255 16.09 14.21 -28.62
CA PRO A 255 17.19 14.98 -28.05
C PRO A 255 18.12 15.63 -29.09
N HIS A 256 18.37 14.97 -30.22
CA HIS A 256 19.22 15.52 -31.29
C HIS A 256 18.57 16.72 -32.01
N GLU A 257 17.23 16.77 -32.07
CA GLU A 257 16.48 17.92 -32.60
C GLU A 257 16.46 19.09 -31.61
N PHE A 258 16.72 18.80 -30.33
CA PHE A 258 16.79 19.79 -29.26
C PHE A 258 18.13 20.52 -29.25
N THR A 259 19.20 19.90 -29.75
CA THR A 259 20.54 20.51 -29.80
C THR A 259 20.55 21.85 -30.52
N THR A 260 19.83 21.97 -31.63
CA THR A 260 19.73 23.25 -32.37
C THR A 260 18.93 24.31 -31.62
N LEU A 261 18.07 23.91 -30.68
CA LEU A 261 17.22 24.80 -29.88
C LEU A 261 17.90 25.28 -28.59
N CYS A 262 18.71 24.42 -27.95
CA CYS A 262 19.33 24.70 -26.65
C CYS A 262 20.85 24.87 -26.69
N GLY A 263 21.50 24.65 -27.84
CA GLY A 263 22.95 24.79 -27.99
C GLY A 263 23.79 23.67 -27.36
N SER A 264 23.14 22.64 -26.79
CA SER A 264 23.82 21.55 -26.08
C SER A 264 23.58 20.20 -26.75
N HIS A 265 24.64 19.42 -26.91
CA HIS A 265 24.55 18.03 -27.34
C HIS A 265 23.84 17.16 -26.29
N PRO A 266 23.09 16.13 -26.72
CA PRO A 266 22.38 15.26 -25.81
C PRO A 266 23.36 14.43 -24.98
N VAL A 267 23.06 14.31 -23.70
CA VAL A 267 23.85 13.51 -22.76
C VAL A 267 22.91 12.76 -21.83
N MET A 268 23.25 11.52 -21.48
CA MET A 268 22.42 10.74 -20.58
C MET A 268 22.46 11.32 -19.16
N ILE A 269 23.67 11.43 -18.61
CA ILE A 269 23.94 11.93 -17.26
C ILE A 269 25.23 12.78 -17.34
N ARG A 270 25.15 14.07 -16.99
CA ARG A 270 26.30 14.91 -16.65
C ARG A 270 26.67 14.74 -15.19
N SER A 271 25.65 14.80 -14.32
CA SER A 271 25.80 14.66 -12.88
C SER A 271 24.49 14.17 -12.28
N ILE A 272 24.56 13.15 -11.43
CA ILE A 272 23.43 12.75 -10.60
C ILE A 272 23.40 13.69 -9.40
N ASP A 273 22.64 14.78 -9.55
CA ASP A 273 22.51 15.80 -8.52
C ASP A 273 21.03 16.10 -8.25
N PRO A 274 20.56 15.93 -6.99
CA PRO A 274 19.19 16.31 -6.64
C PRO A 274 18.89 17.78 -6.95
N LEU A 275 19.89 18.68 -6.85
CA LEU A 275 19.72 20.13 -7.03
C LEU A 275 19.28 20.49 -8.45
N ASN A 276 19.73 19.71 -9.44
CA ASN A 276 19.47 19.95 -10.85
C ASN A 276 18.10 19.45 -11.29
N VAL A 277 17.46 18.53 -10.55
CA VAL A 277 16.13 18.00 -10.90
C VAL A 277 15.06 19.08 -10.76
N LYS A 278 14.26 19.24 -11.83
CA LYS A 278 13.17 20.23 -11.92
C LYS A 278 11.91 19.59 -12.50
N GLN A 279 10.81 19.73 -11.77
CA GLN A 279 9.47 19.43 -12.26
C GLN A 279 8.87 20.63 -13.02
N ASP A 280 8.24 20.38 -14.17
CA ASP A 280 7.48 21.41 -14.90
C ASP A 280 5.96 21.14 -14.86
N ILE A 281 5.30 20.86 -15.99
CA ILE A 281 3.83 20.73 -16.10
C ILE A 281 3.44 19.26 -15.98
N VAL A 282 3.84 18.60 -14.90
CA VAL A 282 3.52 17.18 -14.66
C VAL A 282 2.76 17.01 -13.35
N THR A 283 1.95 15.95 -13.27
CA THR A 283 1.02 15.69 -12.16
C THR A 283 1.56 14.71 -11.11
N ASP A 284 2.72 14.10 -11.36
CA ASP A 284 3.37 13.05 -10.57
C ASP A 284 4.53 13.58 -9.69
N CYS A 285 4.26 14.62 -8.90
CA CYS A 285 5.27 15.24 -8.02
C CYS A 285 5.99 14.26 -7.08
N SER A 286 5.31 13.20 -6.67
CA SER A 286 5.84 12.17 -5.79
C SER A 286 6.94 11.34 -6.46
N PHE A 287 6.84 11.05 -7.75
CA PHE A 287 7.89 10.36 -8.50
C PHE A 287 9.12 11.28 -8.70
N VAL A 288 8.91 12.56 -8.99
CA VAL A 288 10.03 13.51 -9.14
C VAL A 288 10.75 13.75 -7.82
N ALA A 289 10.03 13.81 -6.69
CA ALA A 289 10.63 13.82 -5.36
C ALA A 289 11.44 12.54 -5.10
N SER A 290 10.95 11.39 -5.56
CA SER A 290 11.64 10.10 -5.48
C SER A 290 12.97 10.11 -6.25
N LEU A 291 12.99 10.68 -7.45
CA LEU A 291 14.23 10.90 -8.21
C LEU A 291 15.21 11.82 -7.48
N CYS A 292 14.71 12.90 -6.83
CA CYS A 292 15.56 13.79 -6.06
C CYS A 292 16.25 13.04 -4.91
N ILE A 293 15.50 12.30 -4.07
CA ILE A 293 16.11 11.61 -2.93
C ILE A 293 17.02 10.46 -3.37
N ALA A 294 16.66 9.71 -4.41
CA ALA A 294 17.50 8.65 -4.97
C ALA A 294 18.82 9.21 -5.53
N ALA A 295 18.78 10.38 -6.21
CA ALA A 295 19.98 11.07 -6.68
C ALA A 295 20.86 11.56 -5.53
N SER A 296 20.25 12.12 -4.47
CA SER A 296 20.96 12.52 -3.25
C SER A 296 21.66 11.33 -2.60
N TYR A 297 20.97 10.19 -2.50
CA TYR A 297 21.52 8.95 -1.95
C TYR A 297 22.71 8.43 -2.76
N GLU A 298 22.56 8.32 -4.08
CA GLU A 298 23.63 7.84 -4.96
C GLU A 298 24.87 8.71 -4.86
N LYS A 299 24.69 10.04 -4.86
CA LYS A 299 25.78 11.01 -4.70
C LYS A 299 26.48 10.90 -3.34
N ARG A 300 25.71 10.69 -2.25
CA ARG A 300 26.22 10.68 -0.87
C ARG A 300 26.94 9.37 -0.51
N PHE A 301 26.42 8.24 -0.97
CA PHE A 301 26.89 6.91 -0.57
C PHE A 301 27.68 6.17 -1.67
N ASP A 302 27.83 6.77 -2.85
CA ASP A 302 28.44 6.15 -4.04
C ASP A 302 27.80 4.79 -4.38
N LYS A 303 26.47 4.71 -4.21
CA LYS A 303 25.66 3.51 -4.46
C LYS A 303 24.66 3.78 -5.56
N LYS A 304 24.81 3.07 -6.67
CA LYS A 304 24.03 3.25 -7.89
C LYS A 304 22.57 2.83 -7.68
N LEU A 305 21.66 3.78 -7.52
CA LEU A 305 20.20 3.57 -7.47
C LEU A 305 19.51 4.04 -8.77
N ILE A 306 20.07 5.08 -9.42
CA ILE A 306 19.60 5.68 -10.66
C ILE A 306 20.42 5.17 -11.84
N SER A 307 21.75 5.16 -11.74
CA SER A 307 22.59 4.84 -12.90
C SER A 307 22.55 3.36 -13.32
N ASN A 308 22.21 2.44 -12.42
CA ASN A 308 22.16 1.00 -12.72
C ASN A 308 20.84 0.51 -13.35
N ILE A 309 19.83 1.37 -13.42
CA ILE A 309 18.49 1.05 -13.95
C ILE A 309 18.24 1.55 -15.38
N ILE A 310 19.18 2.28 -15.99
CA ILE A 310 19.05 2.83 -17.35
C ILE A 310 20.01 2.11 -18.31
N LEU A 311 19.53 1.69 -19.47
CA LEU A 311 20.32 1.13 -20.56
C LEU A 311 20.09 1.88 -21.88
N PRO A 312 21.08 1.93 -22.78
CA PRO A 312 22.38 1.24 -22.72
C PRO A 312 23.38 1.89 -21.74
N VAL A 313 24.38 1.11 -21.34
CA VAL A 313 25.51 1.57 -20.53
C VAL A 313 26.81 1.43 -21.30
N ASP A 314 27.79 2.28 -20.99
CA ASP A 314 29.15 2.14 -21.49
C ASP A 314 29.76 0.81 -21.02
N ARG A 315 30.54 0.17 -21.91
CA ARG A 315 31.07 -1.17 -21.66
C ARG A 315 32.06 -1.20 -20.48
N TYR A 316 32.80 -0.11 -20.25
CA TYR A 316 33.87 -0.03 -19.26
C TYR A 316 33.40 0.59 -17.95
N THR A 317 32.86 1.81 -18.00
CA THR A 317 32.42 2.57 -16.82
C THR A 317 31.12 2.00 -16.21
N LYS A 318 30.37 1.20 -16.97
CA LYS A 318 29.03 0.70 -16.61
C LYS A 318 28.05 1.84 -16.27
N LEU A 319 28.28 3.04 -16.79
CA LEU A 319 27.40 4.19 -16.63
C LEU A 319 26.47 4.32 -17.84
N PRO A 320 25.22 4.79 -17.64
CA PRO A 320 24.29 5.06 -18.73
C PRO A 320 24.87 6.02 -19.78
N ILE A 321 24.66 5.69 -21.05
CA ILE A 321 25.10 6.51 -22.18
C ILE A 321 23.95 6.94 -23.06
N TYR A 322 24.13 8.08 -23.73
CA TYR A 322 23.22 8.51 -24.75
C TYR A 322 23.23 7.51 -25.91
N ASN A 323 22.05 7.09 -26.37
CA ASN A 323 21.87 6.25 -27.55
C ASN A 323 21.34 7.10 -28.72
N PRO A 324 22.16 7.37 -29.76
CA PRO A 324 21.71 8.09 -30.95
C PRO A 324 20.58 7.40 -31.72
N LYS A 325 20.36 6.09 -31.49
CA LYS A 325 19.24 5.34 -32.07
C LYS A 325 17.93 5.55 -31.32
N GLY A 326 17.95 6.23 -30.18
CA GLY A 326 16.78 6.60 -29.41
C GLY A 326 16.08 5.43 -28.71
N LYS A 327 16.72 4.25 -28.56
CA LYS A 327 16.17 3.09 -27.86
C LYS A 327 16.75 3.00 -26.46
N TYR A 328 15.89 2.98 -25.45
CA TYR A 328 16.30 2.83 -24.05
C TYR A 328 15.50 1.74 -23.36
N ILE A 329 16.12 1.14 -22.35
CA ILE A 329 15.45 0.23 -21.43
C ILE A 329 15.64 0.76 -20.03
N VAL A 330 14.54 0.90 -19.29
CA VAL A 330 14.55 1.23 -17.87
C VAL A 330 14.08 0.01 -17.08
N LYS A 331 14.77 -0.28 -15.97
CA LYS A 331 14.38 -1.31 -15.01
C LYS A 331 13.51 -0.65 -13.94
N LEU A 332 12.26 -1.09 -13.81
CA LEU A 332 11.36 -0.65 -12.75
C LEU A 332 10.78 -1.86 -12.04
N TRP A 333 10.61 -1.79 -10.73
CA TRP A 333 9.90 -2.79 -9.96
C TRP A 333 8.39 -2.64 -10.19
N ALA A 334 7.75 -3.69 -10.67
CA ALA A 334 6.30 -3.74 -10.75
C ALA A 334 5.81 -5.18 -10.61
N ASN A 335 4.73 -5.37 -9.85
CA ASN A 335 4.13 -6.69 -9.63
C ASN A 335 5.18 -7.69 -9.10
N GLY A 336 5.94 -7.23 -8.09
CA GLY A 336 6.88 -8.02 -7.31
C GLY A 336 8.17 -8.46 -8.02
N THR A 337 8.45 -7.97 -9.24
CA THR A 337 9.70 -8.25 -9.96
C THR A 337 10.22 -7.03 -10.70
N LEU A 338 11.50 -7.02 -11.03
CA LEU A 338 12.07 -6.04 -11.97
C LEU A 338 11.49 -6.29 -13.36
N ARG A 339 10.98 -5.24 -13.99
CA ARG A 339 10.32 -5.27 -15.29
C ARG A 339 11.12 -4.45 -16.29
N ARG A 340 11.13 -4.92 -17.54
CA ARG A 340 11.77 -4.26 -18.66
C ARG A 340 10.82 -3.24 -19.28
N VAL A 341 11.11 -1.95 -19.10
CA VAL A 341 10.34 -0.87 -19.72
C VAL A 341 11.13 -0.30 -20.89
N VAL A 342 10.77 -0.72 -22.11
CA VAL A 342 11.38 -0.22 -23.35
C VAL A 342 10.70 1.09 -23.74
N ILE A 343 11.48 2.13 -24.03
CA ILE A 343 10.98 3.44 -24.47
C ILE A 343 11.81 3.97 -25.63
N ASP A 344 11.19 4.81 -26.46
CA ASP A 344 11.93 5.73 -27.32
C ASP A 344 12.27 7.05 -26.61
N ASP A 345 13.00 7.95 -27.27
CA ASP A 345 13.39 9.27 -26.73
C ASP A 345 12.58 10.46 -27.26
N TYR A 346 11.40 10.25 -27.82
CA TYR A 346 10.50 11.38 -28.08
C TYR A 346 10.00 11.99 -26.77
N LEU A 347 10.21 13.30 -26.59
CA LEU A 347 9.75 14.07 -25.44
C LEU A 347 8.79 15.18 -25.88
N PRO A 348 7.73 15.48 -25.10
CA PRO A 348 6.75 16.50 -25.46
C PRO A 348 7.33 17.91 -25.21
N VAL A 349 7.20 18.80 -26.20
CA VAL A 349 7.72 20.17 -26.12
C VAL A 349 6.60 21.22 -26.14
N SER A 350 6.89 22.37 -25.56
CA SER A 350 5.95 23.50 -25.50
C SER A 350 5.76 24.16 -26.86
N LYS A 351 4.51 24.46 -27.23
CA LYS A 351 4.19 25.26 -28.42
C LYS A 351 4.67 26.70 -28.33
N LYS A 352 4.81 27.24 -27.11
CA LYS A 352 5.25 28.63 -26.89
C LYS A 352 6.78 28.77 -26.91
N ASN A 353 7.47 27.74 -26.44
CA ASN A 353 8.93 27.70 -26.40
C ASN A 353 9.37 26.27 -26.78
N PRO A 354 9.75 26.03 -28.05
CA PRO A 354 10.20 24.70 -28.49
C PRO A 354 11.44 24.18 -27.75
N ALA A 355 12.20 25.03 -27.06
CA ALA A 355 13.33 24.65 -26.19
C ALA A 355 12.90 24.28 -24.75
N GLN A 356 11.60 24.26 -24.45
CA GLN A 356 11.06 23.86 -23.15
C GLN A 356 10.33 22.51 -23.26
N LEU A 357 10.77 21.55 -22.45
CA LEU A 357 10.11 20.27 -22.25
C LEU A 357 8.84 20.41 -21.41
N LEU A 358 7.83 19.59 -21.67
CA LEU A 358 6.60 19.49 -20.88
C LEU A 358 6.61 18.32 -19.87
N CYS A 359 7.74 17.61 -19.78
CA CYS A 359 8.07 16.57 -18.80
C CYS A 359 9.06 17.13 -17.77
N SER A 360 9.32 16.38 -16.69
CA SER A 360 10.40 16.74 -15.77
C SER A 360 11.75 16.59 -16.46
N CYS A 361 12.68 17.48 -16.11
CA CYS A 361 14.03 17.52 -16.68
C CYS A 361 15.02 18.00 -15.64
N THR A 362 16.29 18.08 -16.01
CA THR A 362 17.27 18.79 -15.19
C THR A 362 17.43 20.23 -15.65
N THR A 363 18.07 21.05 -14.82
CA THR A 363 18.51 22.40 -15.18
C THR A 363 19.62 22.37 -16.23
N GLU A 364 20.31 21.24 -16.39
CA GLU A 364 21.36 21.05 -17.38
C GLU A 364 20.75 20.82 -18.77
N PRO A 365 21.01 21.70 -19.76
CA PRO A 365 20.36 21.61 -21.07
C PRO A 365 20.61 20.27 -21.77
N ASN A 366 19.57 19.61 -22.24
CA ASN A 366 19.65 18.34 -22.99
C ASN A 366 20.26 17.15 -22.22
N GLU A 367 20.15 17.15 -20.89
CA GLU A 367 20.40 15.96 -20.06
C GLU A 367 19.11 15.12 -19.93
N LEU A 368 19.21 13.80 -20.08
CA LEU A 368 18.06 12.96 -20.40
C LEU A 368 17.53 12.08 -19.27
N TRP A 369 18.35 11.75 -18.27
CA TRP A 369 17.99 10.71 -17.30
C TRP A 369 16.67 10.97 -16.56
N VAL A 370 16.39 12.21 -16.13
CA VAL A 370 15.11 12.55 -15.46
C VAL A 370 13.93 12.33 -16.40
N SER A 371 13.99 12.89 -17.61
CA SER A 371 12.88 12.84 -18.57
C SER A 371 12.60 11.41 -19.05
N LEU A 372 13.65 10.60 -19.23
CA LEU A 372 13.50 9.21 -19.66
C LEU A 372 13.00 8.29 -18.54
N LEU A 373 13.46 8.49 -17.29
CA LEU A 373 12.93 7.75 -16.14
C LEU A 373 11.46 8.09 -15.88
N GLU A 374 11.09 9.37 -15.92
CA GLU A 374 9.69 9.81 -15.82
C GLU A 374 8.86 9.18 -16.95
N LYS A 375 9.32 9.23 -18.19
CA LYS A 375 8.64 8.61 -19.33
C LYS A 375 8.43 7.11 -19.14
N ALA A 376 9.45 6.37 -18.69
CA ALA A 376 9.34 4.94 -18.43
C ALA A 376 8.33 4.66 -17.31
N TYR A 377 8.39 5.42 -16.21
CA TYR A 377 7.46 5.28 -15.10
C TYR A 377 6.02 5.57 -15.52
N LEU A 378 5.78 6.63 -16.28
CA LEU A 378 4.47 7.00 -16.78
C LEU A 378 3.97 6.06 -17.87
N LYS A 379 4.87 5.45 -18.67
CA LYS A 379 4.50 4.38 -19.60
C LYS A 379 3.90 3.18 -18.86
N LEU A 380 4.54 2.76 -17.77
CA LEU A 380 4.07 1.68 -16.89
C LEU A 380 2.72 2.06 -16.26
N ASN A 381 2.57 3.31 -15.83
CA ASN A 381 1.37 3.86 -15.20
C ASN A 381 0.38 4.50 -16.20
N GLY A 382 0.37 4.04 -17.47
CA GLY A 382 -0.67 4.37 -18.45
C GLY A 382 -0.62 5.76 -19.12
N GLY A 383 0.25 6.66 -18.71
CA GLY A 383 0.51 7.93 -19.40
C GLY A 383 0.87 9.09 -18.46
N TYR A 384 1.01 10.29 -19.03
CA TYR A 384 1.33 11.49 -18.24
C TYR A 384 0.18 12.02 -17.40
N ASP A 385 -1.03 11.50 -17.60
CA ASP A 385 -2.18 11.82 -16.77
C ASP A 385 -2.25 10.89 -15.55
N PHE A 386 -1.17 10.86 -14.77
CA PHE A 386 -1.05 10.05 -13.56
C PHE A 386 -1.16 10.92 -12.31
N PRO A 387 -2.13 10.67 -11.40
CA PRO A 387 -2.17 11.34 -10.12
C PRO A 387 -1.07 10.73 -9.23
N GLY A 388 0.03 11.45 -9.03
CA GLY A 388 0.99 11.10 -7.98
C GLY A 388 0.36 11.25 -6.59
N GLY A 389 1.08 10.85 -5.54
CA GLY A 389 0.65 11.12 -4.17
C GLY A 389 1.23 10.20 -3.10
N ASN A 390 1.68 8.99 -3.47
CA ASN A 390 2.33 8.06 -2.54
C ASN A 390 3.77 7.79 -3.00
N SER A 391 4.71 8.58 -2.49
CA SER A 391 6.13 8.41 -2.79
C SER A 391 6.72 7.10 -2.28
N GLY A 392 6.10 6.44 -1.30
CA GLY A 392 6.55 5.12 -0.86
C GLY A 392 6.42 4.08 -1.98
N VAL A 393 5.32 4.13 -2.73
CA VAL A 393 5.07 3.28 -3.92
C VAL A 393 6.00 3.67 -5.05
N ASP A 394 6.17 4.97 -5.31
CA ASP A 394 7.06 5.47 -6.37
C ASP A 394 8.52 5.07 -6.13
N LEU A 395 9.01 5.21 -4.89
CA LEU A 395 10.35 4.78 -4.49
C LEU A 395 10.51 3.26 -4.56
N PHE A 396 9.49 2.49 -4.19
CA PHE A 396 9.52 1.03 -4.36
C PHE A 396 9.62 0.67 -5.85
N ALA A 397 8.83 1.30 -6.72
CA ALA A 397 8.90 1.07 -8.16
C ALA A 397 10.27 1.45 -8.76
N LEU A 398 10.88 2.53 -8.26
CA LEU A 398 12.18 3.00 -8.73
C LEU A 398 13.35 2.13 -8.23
N THR A 399 13.32 1.69 -6.96
CA THR A 399 14.50 1.14 -6.26
C THR A 399 14.34 -0.29 -5.76
N GLY A 400 13.11 -0.74 -5.54
CA GLY A 400 12.78 -1.99 -4.84
C GLY A 400 12.94 -1.90 -3.32
N TRP A 401 13.14 -0.70 -2.77
CA TRP A 401 13.30 -0.49 -1.34
C TRP A 401 11.96 -0.51 -0.61
N ILE A 402 11.92 -1.20 0.52
CA ILE A 402 10.70 -1.63 1.21
C ILE A 402 9.99 -0.41 1.81
N PRO A 403 8.75 -0.09 1.38
CA PRO A 403 8.05 1.10 1.86
C PRO A 403 7.46 0.90 3.25
N GLU A 404 7.65 1.89 4.11
CA GLU A 404 7.00 2.08 5.40
C GLU A 404 6.41 3.49 5.47
N GLN A 405 5.18 3.62 5.95
CA GLN A 405 4.54 4.92 6.18
C GLN A 405 4.47 5.19 7.69
N VAL A 406 5.13 6.26 8.13
CA VAL A 406 5.05 6.73 9.50
C VAL A 406 4.14 7.95 9.54
N LEU A 407 2.98 7.80 10.19
CA LEU A 407 2.02 8.90 10.38
C LEU A 407 2.59 9.91 11.37
N ILE A 408 2.72 11.16 10.96
CA ILE A 408 3.25 12.24 11.81
C ILE A 408 2.32 12.53 12.99
N ALA A 409 1.01 12.28 12.84
CA ALA A 409 0.05 12.34 13.94
C ALA A 409 0.42 11.41 15.12
N SER A 410 1.10 10.29 14.87
CA SER A 410 1.57 9.38 15.94
C SER A 410 2.69 9.98 16.80
N LEU A 411 3.34 11.04 16.31
CA LEU A 411 4.38 11.77 17.04
C LEU A 411 3.79 12.88 17.91
N GLN A 412 2.49 13.15 17.78
CA GLN A 412 1.80 14.16 18.56
C GLN A 412 1.46 13.59 19.95
N ASN A 413 1.83 14.32 21.01
CA ASN A 413 1.51 14.02 22.42
C ASN A 413 2.22 12.81 23.05
N ASP A 414 3.10 12.10 22.33
CA ASP A 414 3.96 11.04 22.89
C ASP A 414 5.44 11.32 22.60
N ARG A 415 6.15 11.86 23.60
CA ARG A 415 7.57 12.18 23.49
C ARG A 415 8.46 10.95 23.34
N ALA A 416 8.09 9.81 23.93
CA ALA A 416 8.90 8.60 23.81
C ALA A 416 8.84 8.05 22.38
N THR A 417 7.65 8.06 21.77
CA THR A 417 7.48 7.70 20.35
C THR A 417 8.18 8.71 19.43
N GLU A 418 8.05 10.02 19.69
CA GLU A 418 8.76 11.06 18.94
C GLU A 418 10.28 10.84 18.97
N ASP A 419 10.87 10.62 20.14
CA ASP A 419 12.30 10.37 20.31
C ASP A 419 12.76 9.09 19.60
N ARG A 420 11.97 8.02 19.68
CA ARG A 420 12.27 6.75 19.01
C ARG A 420 12.27 6.91 17.50
N VAL A 421 11.21 7.51 16.94
CA VAL A 421 11.08 7.73 15.49
C VAL A 421 12.16 8.69 15.00
N TRP A 422 12.45 9.75 15.75
CA TRP A 422 13.53 10.67 15.39
C TRP A 422 14.88 9.96 15.30
N LYS A 423 15.26 9.19 16.34
CA LYS A 423 16.51 8.44 16.35
C LYS A 423 16.59 7.42 15.21
N GLN A 424 15.49 6.73 14.93
CA GLN A 424 15.40 5.78 13.81
C GLN A 424 15.60 6.51 12.47
N LEU A 425 14.90 7.63 12.26
CA LEU A 425 14.96 8.43 11.05
C LEU A 425 16.37 9.00 10.83
N GLU A 426 16.97 9.59 11.86
CA GLU A 426 18.33 10.14 11.82
C GLU A 426 19.36 9.03 11.53
N ALA A 427 19.35 7.95 12.31
CA ALA A 427 20.29 6.85 12.12
C ALA A 427 20.16 6.23 10.72
N ALA A 428 18.95 5.87 10.30
CA ALA A 428 18.73 5.24 8.99
C ALA A 428 19.14 6.14 7.83
N PHE A 429 18.90 7.44 7.95
CA PHE A 429 19.34 8.43 6.97
C PHE A 429 20.87 8.56 6.92
N HIS A 430 21.57 8.57 8.06
CA HIS A 430 23.03 8.73 8.10
C HIS A 430 23.80 7.46 7.70
N TYR A 431 23.32 6.27 8.07
CA TYR A 431 23.92 5.00 7.65
C TYR A 431 23.65 4.65 6.19
N GLY A 432 22.66 5.30 5.57
CA GLY A 432 22.26 5.00 4.18
C GLY A 432 21.43 3.73 4.08
N ASP A 433 20.64 3.47 5.11
CA ASP A 433 19.76 2.32 5.26
C ASP A 433 18.33 2.63 4.83
N CYS A 434 18.00 3.92 4.68
CA CYS A 434 16.68 4.38 4.28
C CYS A 434 16.77 5.65 3.43
N ILE A 435 15.86 5.78 2.46
CA ILE A 435 15.59 7.02 1.71
C ILE A 435 14.19 7.50 2.08
N ILE A 436 14.07 8.81 2.27
CA ILE A 436 12.92 9.38 2.99
C ILE A 436 12.32 10.53 2.20
N THR A 437 11.00 10.55 2.12
CA THR A 437 10.21 11.68 1.62
C THR A 437 9.14 12.05 2.63
N MET A 438 8.60 13.26 2.47
CA MET A 438 7.60 13.83 3.37
C MET A 438 6.45 14.38 2.55
N THR A 439 5.23 14.20 3.04
CA THR A 439 4.03 14.64 2.31
C THR A 439 3.21 15.61 3.14
N THR A 440 2.87 16.74 2.53
CA THR A 440 1.92 17.70 3.09
C THR A 440 0.49 17.22 2.85
N GLU A 441 -0.40 17.52 3.80
CA GLU A 441 -1.82 17.21 3.65
C GLU A 441 -2.58 18.31 2.88
N HIS A 442 -3.91 18.30 2.98
CA HIS A 442 -4.77 19.38 2.53
C HIS A 442 -4.50 20.65 3.36
N LEU A 443 -3.58 21.47 2.86
CA LEU A 443 -3.36 22.82 3.35
C LEU A 443 -4.28 23.80 2.63
N ASP A 444 -4.88 24.74 3.38
CA ASP A 444 -5.58 25.86 2.75
C ASP A 444 -4.60 26.64 1.86
N LYS A 445 -5.05 27.01 0.65
CA LYS A 445 -4.17 27.62 -0.37
C LYS A 445 -3.56 28.94 0.09
N LYS A 446 -4.27 29.71 0.92
CA LYS A 446 -3.76 30.96 1.47
C LYS A 446 -2.68 30.68 2.51
N VAL A 447 -2.98 29.80 3.47
CA VAL A 447 -2.02 29.37 4.50
C VAL A 447 -0.74 28.82 3.86
N ALA A 448 -0.88 27.90 2.89
CA ALA A 448 0.24 27.31 2.16
C ALA A 448 1.11 28.37 1.46
N LYS A 449 0.49 29.38 0.83
CA LYS A 449 1.21 30.50 0.20
C LYS A 449 1.98 31.36 1.21
N ASP A 450 1.39 31.59 2.38
CA ASP A 450 1.94 32.45 3.42
C ASP A 450 3.12 31.77 4.13
N ILE A 451 3.04 30.47 4.38
CA ILE A 451 4.13 29.68 4.98
C ILE A 451 5.15 29.15 3.96
N GLY A 452 4.84 29.22 2.67
CA GLY A 452 5.73 28.77 1.60
C GLY A 452 5.70 27.26 1.33
N LEU A 453 4.66 26.55 1.74
CA LEU A 453 4.46 25.12 1.42
C LEU A 453 3.45 24.94 0.29
N VAL A 454 3.41 23.74 -0.28
CA VAL A 454 2.47 23.34 -1.33
C VAL A 454 1.50 22.32 -0.73
N PRO A 455 0.17 22.50 -0.89
CA PRO A 455 -0.81 21.51 -0.44
C PRO A 455 -0.71 20.20 -1.21
N SER A 456 -0.93 19.07 -0.54
CA SER A 456 -0.99 17.72 -1.15
C SER A 456 0.22 17.43 -2.05
N HIS A 457 1.43 17.68 -1.53
CA HIS A 457 2.68 17.65 -2.29
C HIS A 457 3.77 16.87 -1.54
N VAL A 458 4.72 16.33 -2.31
CA VAL A 458 5.82 15.52 -1.77
C VAL A 458 7.14 16.28 -1.84
N TYR A 459 7.89 16.20 -0.74
CA TYR A 459 9.22 16.79 -0.57
C TYR A 459 10.25 15.68 -0.32
N ALA A 460 11.44 15.84 -0.90
CA ALA A 460 12.58 14.94 -0.67
C ALA A 460 13.35 15.37 0.58
N LEU A 461 13.64 14.45 1.50
CA LEU A 461 14.40 14.74 2.72
C LEU A 461 15.91 14.64 2.45
N LEU A 462 16.57 15.78 2.25
CA LEU A 462 17.99 15.85 1.89
C LEU A 462 18.94 15.79 3.09
N ASN A 463 18.49 16.12 4.29
CA ASN A 463 19.32 16.05 5.49
C ASN A 463 18.48 16.00 6.79
N VAL A 464 19.04 15.44 7.85
CA VAL A 464 18.45 15.33 9.18
C VAL A 464 19.53 15.64 10.19
N ILE A 465 19.30 16.57 11.10
CA ILE A 465 20.29 16.90 12.14
C ILE A 465 19.59 17.24 13.47
N GLU A 466 20.23 16.88 14.57
CA GLU A 466 19.86 17.33 15.91
C GLU A 466 20.94 18.29 16.47
N ILE A 467 20.51 19.43 16.99
CA ILE A 467 21.39 20.48 17.53
C ILE A 467 21.06 20.70 19.01
N SER A 468 22.05 20.52 19.88
CA SER A 468 21.92 20.87 21.31
C SER A 468 21.90 22.38 21.51
N GLN A 469 20.95 22.87 22.30
CA GLN A 469 20.76 24.29 22.65
C GLN A 469 20.49 24.42 24.15
N GLU A 470 20.61 25.65 24.67
CA GLU A 470 20.32 25.94 26.08
C GLU A 470 18.90 25.53 26.49
N THR A 471 17.94 25.65 25.57
CA THR A 471 16.52 25.33 25.78
C THR A 471 16.16 23.87 25.49
N GLY A 472 17.14 23.03 25.12
CA GLY A 472 16.93 21.62 24.76
C GLY A 472 17.46 21.26 23.36
N LEU A 473 16.91 20.19 22.79
CA LEU A 473 17.31 19.68 21.47
C LEU A 473 16.47 20.32 20.37
N LEU A 474 17.14 20.88 19.35
CA LEU A 474 16.48 21.34 18.12
C LEU A 474 16.68 20.32 17.00
N ARG A 475 15.57 19.77 16.54
CA ARG A 475 15.48 18.77 15.48
C ARG A 475 15.15 19.43 14.15
N LEU A 476 16.06 19.34 13.18
CA LEU A 476 15.94 20.01 11.88
C LEU A 476 16.00 19.03 10.72
N LEU A 477 15.19 19.30 9.70
CA LEU A 477 15.12 18.55 8.45
C LEU A 477 15.39 19.49 7.29
N GLN A 478 16.32 19.12 6.39
CA GLN A 478 16.52 19.82 5.12
C GLN A 478 15.69 19.13 4.07
N VAL A 479 14.80 19.86 3.41
CA VAL A 479 13.90 19.30 2.41
C VAL A 479 14.04 20.03 1.07
N LYS A 480 13.73 19.32 -0.01
CA LYS A 480 13.67 19.88 -1.37
C LYS A 480 12.27 19.76 -1.95
N ASN A 481 11.76 20.87 -2.46
CA ASN A 481 10.61 20.92 -3.34
C ASN A 481 11.02 20.61 -4.80
N PRO A 482 10.50 19.55 -5.43
CA PRO A 482 10.77 19.24 -6.84
C PRO A 482 10.44 20.36 -7.83
N TRP A 483 9.55 21.29 -7.45
CA TRP A 483 9.18 22.43 -8.28
C TRP A 483 10.25 23.52 -8.37
N ARG A 484 11.34 23.43 -7.57
CA ARG A 484 12.40 24.44 -7.44
C ARG A 484 11.83 25.85 -7.26
N LYS A 485 10.88 25.98 -6.33
CA LYS A 485 10.23 27.22 -5.88
C LYS A 485 9.39 26.92 -4.65
N ARG A 486 8.86 27.96 -4.00
CA ARG A 486 8.06 27.87 -2.77
C ARG A 486 8.91 27.26 -1.65
N SER A 487 9.96 27.98 -1.28
CA SER A 487 10.69 27.69 -0.05
C SER A 487 9.95 28.15 1.20
N TRP A 488 10.23 27.47 2.32
CA TRP A 488 9.68 27.75 3.64
C TRP A 488 9.89 29.20 4.06
N LYS A 489 8.82 29.83 4.53
CA LYS A 489 8.78 31.24 4.97
C LYS A 489 8.65 31.41 6.48
N GLY A 490 8.69 30.32 7.25
CA GLY A 490 8.77 30.39 8.69
C GLY A 490 10.20 30.70 9.15
N THR A 491 10.58 30.21 10.32
CA THR A 491 11.91 30.45 10.90
C THR A 491 13.02 30.01 9.95
N ASN A 492 13.96 30.91 9.65
CA ASN A 492 15.14 30.59 8.84
C ASN A 492 16.23 29.99 9.72
N TYR A 493 16.45 28.69 9.60
CA TYR A 493 17.48 27.96 10.36
C TYR A 493 18.86 27.93 9.68
N SER A 494 18.98 28.42 8.45
CA SER A 494 20.19 28.24 7.62
C SER A 494 21.46 28.80 8.29
N ALA A 495 21.40 30.03 8.83
CA ALA A 495 22.54 30.63 9.52
C ALA A 495 22.96 29.85 10.78
N LYS A 496 21.99 29.32 11.52
CA LYS A 496 22.22 28.52 12.74
C LYS A 496 22.89 27.18 12.42
N VAL A 497 22.43 26.51 11.36
CA VAL A 497 23.04 25.26 10.89
C VAL A 497 24.49 25.50 10.46
N LEU A 498 24.76 26.57 9.71
CA LEU A 498 26.12 26.91 9.28
C LEU A 498 27.06 27.13 10.48
N GLN A 499 26.60 27.84 11.51
CA GLN A 499 27.40 28.06 12.73
C GLN A 499 27.79 26.73 13.40
N VAL A 500 26.84 25.79 13.51
CA VAL A 500 27.08 24.47 14.13
C VAL A 500 28.03 23.63 13.28
N LEU A 501 27.83 23.59 11.96
CA LEU A 501 28.71 22.85 11.04
C LEU A 501 30.14 23.41 11.07
N HIS A 502 30.30 24.73 11.17
CA HIS A 502 31.62 25.37 11.33
C HIS A 502 32.26 25.06 12.70
N ALA A 503 31.48 24.91 13.76
CA ALA A 503 32.00 24.54 15.07
C ALA A 503 32.41 23.06 15.17
N GLN A 504 31.76 22.17 14.40
CA GLN A 504 32.02 20.72 14.41
C GLN A 504 33.17 20.29 13.48
N SER A 505 33.67 21.16 12.60
CA SER A 505 34.59 20.82 11.50
C SER A 505 36.08 20.72 11.87
N ASN A 506 36.41 20.31 13.10
CA ASN A 506 37.70 19.66 13.38
C ASN A 506 37.69 18.14 13.07
N ALA A 507 36.56 17.57 12.65
CA ALA A 507 36.46 16.19 12.19
C ALA A 507 36.21 16.12 10.66
N ARG A 508 37.11 15.42 9.97
CA ARG A 508 37.13 15.17 8.51
C ARG A 508 35.77 14.68 7.99
N SER A 509 35.01 15.52 7.29
CA SER A 509 34.01 15.16 6.24
C SER A 509 33.35 16.41 5.64
N MET A 510 34.14 17.24 4.96
CA MET A 510 33.64 18.40 4.18
C MET A 510 33.85 18.15 2.67
N GLN A 511 33.36 17.02 2.14
CA GLN A 511 33.44 16.72 0.71
C GLN A 511 32.09 16.66 -0.03
N HIS A 512 30.94 16.75 0.66
CA HIS A 512 29.63 16.68 -0.01
C HIS A 512 28.64 17.81 0.33
N LEU A 513 28.98 18.73 1.23
CA LEU A 513 28.31 20.03 1.37
C LEU A 513 29.10 21.07 0.57
N ASP A 514 29.12 20.88 -0.75
CA ASP A 514 29.86 21.76 -1.64
C ASP A 514 29.12 23.12 -1.73
N LYS A 515 29.71 24.13 -1.08
CA LYS A 515 29.83 25.57 -1.39
C LYS A 515 28.87 26.32 -2.34
N THR A 516 27.73 25.81 -2.78
CA THR A 516 26.78 26.59 -3.57
C THR A 516 25.58 27.02 -2.72
N GLN A 517 25.53 28.35 -2.47
CA GLN A 517 24.36 29.16 -2.08
C GLN A 517 24.20 29.69 -0.65
N TYR A 518 25.26 29.83 0.14
CA TYR A 518 25.15 30.72 1.31
C TYR A 518 26.38 31.60 1.47
N SER A 519 26.46 32.62 0.59
CA SER A 519 27.33 33.78 0.79
C SER A 519 26.50 34.92 1.36
N SER A 520 26.85 35.31 2.58
CA SER A 520 26.46 36.56 3.21
C SER A 520 27.02 37.75 2.42
N SER A 521 26.18 38.43 1.61
CA SER A 521 26.19 39.87 1.30
C SER A 521 25.53 40.14 -0.05
N GLY A 522 24.55 41.07 -0.11
CA GLY A 522 24.16 41.75 -1.34
C GLY A 522 22.77 41.40 -1.88
N GLU A 523 22.00 42.44 -2.14
CA GLU A 523 20.61 42.50 -2.59
C GLU A 523 20.43 42.09 -4.08
N GLU A 524 20.69 40.82 -4.42
CA GLU A 524 20.18 40.23 -5.66
C GLU A 524 19.14 39.16 -5.31
N GLU A 525 17.94 39.24 -5.90
CA GLU A 525 16.88 38.23 -5.76
C GLU A 525 17.41 36.86 -6.24
N GLN A 526 18.02 36.10 -5.34
CA GLN A 526 18.45 34.73 -5.60
C GLN A 526 17.23 33.89 -5.98
N SER A 527 17.35 33.20 -7.11
CA SER A 527 16.35 32.27 -7.61
C SER A 527 16.10 31.18 -6.57
N ASP A 528 14.90 31.18 -5.97
CA ASP A 528 14.40 30.13 -5.07
C ASP A 528 14.60 28.73 -5.72
N ASP A 529 15.46 27.90 -5.15
CA ASP A 529 15.79 26.56 -5.63
C ASP A 529 14.92 25.47 -4.99
N GLY A 530 13.98 25.87 -4.12
CA GLY A 530 13.05 25.02 -3.40
C GLY A 530 13.66 24.25 -2.23
N ILE A 531 14.85 24.61 -1.75
CA ILE A 531 15.54 23.92 -0.65
C ILE A 531 15.53 24.75 0.62
N PHE A 532 15.16 24.13 1.73
CA PHE A 532 15.08 24.84 3.00
C PHE A 532 15.19 23.88 4.19
N TRP A 533 15.54 24.46 5.34
CA TRP A 533 15.48 23.81 6.64
C TRP A 533 14.16 24.09 7.34
N ILE A 534 13.58 23.08 7.97
CA ILE A 534 12.36 23.16 8.76
C ILE A 534 12.52 22.36 10.06
N ASP A 535 11.95 22.85 11.15
CA ASP A 535 11.98 22.18 12.45
C ASP A 535 10.88 21.12 12.59
N LEU A 536 11.12 20.13 13.46
CA LEU A 536 10.18 19.03 13.68
C LEU A 536 8.79 19.50 14.18
N GLU A 537 8.71 20.61 14.93
CA GLU A 537 7.41 21.13 15.40
C GLU A 537 6.59 21.69 14.23
N SER A 538 7.21 22.46 13.33
CA SER A 538 6.59 22.89 12.07
C SER A 538 6.21 21.69 11.19
N VAL A 539 7.04 20.65 11.15
CA VAL A 539 6.71 19.40 10.42
C VAL A 539 5.47 18.73 10.99
N LYS A 540 5.36 18.61 12.31
CA LYS A 540 4.17 18.06 13.00
C LYS A 540 2.89 18.84 12.74
N LEU A 541 2.99 20.11 12.36
CA LEU A 541 1.86 20.98 12.08
C LEU A 541 1.39 20.92 10.63
N TYR A 542 2.30 20.77 9.66
CA TYR A 542 1.99 20.93 8.24
C TYR A 542 2.13 19.67 7.37
N PHE A 543 2.78 18.62 7.89
CA PHE A 543 3.00 17.37 7.18
C PHE A 543 2.20 16.23 7.82
N ASN A 544 1.75 15.29 7.00
CA ASN A 544 0.94 14.15 7.44
C ASN A 544 1.77 12.88 7.64
N SER A 545 2.77 12.62 6.80
CA SER A 545 3.51 11.36 6.84
C SER A 545 4.95 11.52 6.40
N PHE A 546 5.81 10.71 7.03
CA PHE A 546 7.08 10.30 6.45
C PHE A 546 6.86 9.00 5.66
N TYR A 547 7.40 8.94 4.45
CA TYR A 547 7.55 7.70 3.71
C TYR A 547 9.01 7.28 3.79
N MET A 548 9.25 6.15 4.42
CA MET A 548 10.57 5.57 4.65
C MET A 548 10.70 4.33 3.78
N ASN A 549 11.55 4.38 2.76
CA ASN A 549 11.85 3.20 1.95
C ASN A 549 13.16 2.61 2.44
N TRP A 550 13.12 1.37 2.92
CA TRP A 550 14.23 0.69 3.57
C TRP A 550 15.05 -0.14 2.59
N ASN A 551 16.37 -0.04 2.72
CA ASN A 551 17.31 -0.80 1.94
C ASN A 551 17.09 -2.30 2.17
N PRO A 552 16.70 -3.08 1.15
CA PRO A 552 16.43 -4.50 1.35
C PRO A 552 17.70 -5.26 1.76
N ALA A 553 18.90 -4.74 1.52
CA ALA A 553 20.15 -5.38 1.96
C ALA A 553 20.27 -5.55 3.49
N LEU A 554 19.45 -4.83 4.27
CA LEU A 554 19.36 -4.99 5.72
C LEU A 554 18.83 -6.36 6.16
N PHE A 555 18.13 -7.07 5.27
CA PHE A 555 17.51 -8.35 5.55
C PHE A 555 18.36 -9.47 4.94
N PRO A 556 19.21 -10.17 5.71
CA PRO A 556 20.06 -11.24 5.16
C PRO A 556 19.25 -12.46 4.71
N HIS A 557 18.09 -12.68 5.34
CA HIS A 557 17.15 -13.75 4.98
C HIS A 557 15.91 -13.14 4.36
N LYS A 558 15.58 -13.55 3.13
CA LYS A 558 14.43 -13.04 2.38
C LYS A 558 13.74 -14.19 1.69
N HIS A 559 12.41 -14.13 1.66
CA HIS A 559 11.58 -15.06 0.92
C HIS A 559 10.47 -14.30 0.22
N VAL A 560 10.24 -14.59 -1.05
CA VAL A 560 9.19 -13.97 -1.88
C VAL A 560 8.31 -15.06 -2.46
N ARG A 561 6.99 -14.86 -2.41
CA ARG A 561 5.99 -15.74 -3.01
C ARG A 561 5.01 -14.91 -3.83
N HIS A 562 4.65 -15.42 -5.01
CA HIS A 562 3.57 -14.89 -5.81
C HIS A 562 2.41 -15.88 -5.80
N ALA A 563 1.21 -15.40 -5.49
CA ALA A 563 0.02 -16.22 -5.46
C ALA A 563 -1.11 -15.51 -6.19
N HIS A 564 -2.00 -16.30 -6.80
CA HIS A 564 -3.26 -15.80 -7.30
C HIS A 564 -4.35 -16.07 -6.27
N TRP A 565 -5.10 -15.02 -5.95
CA TRP A 565 -6.30 -15.12 -5.14
C TRP A 565 -7.53 -14.75 -6.00
N PRO A 566 -8.35 -15.75 -6.39
CA PRO A 566 -9.62 -15.51 -7.07
C PRO A 566 -10.66 -14.84 -6.16
N CYS A 567 -11.35 -13.81 -6.65
CA CYS A 567 -12.36 -13.07 -5.88
C CYS A 567 -13.64 -13.90 -5.63
N GLU A 568 -13.88 -14.94 -6.42
CA GLU A 568 -15.00 -15.87 -6.26
C GLU A 568 -14.84 -16.86 -5.10
N LEU A 569 -13.65 -16.96 -4.49
CA LEU A 569 -13.38 -17.91 -3.40
C LEU A 569 -13.55 -17.27 -2.02
N GLY A 570 -14.57 -17.71 -1.29
CA GLY A 570 -14.88 -17.28 0.08
C GLY A 570 -15.82 -16.08 0.17
N PRO A 571 -16.25 -15.70 1.39
CA PRO A 571 -17.13 -14.55 1.57
C PRO A 571 -16.37 -13.24 1.28
N ARG A 572 -17.02 -12.30 0.56
CA ARG A 572 -16.48 -10.95 0.32
C ARG A 572 -16.15 -10.17 1.60
N ASN A 573 -16.88 -10.47 2.67
CA ASN A 573 -16.59 -9.98 4.01
C ASN A 573 -15.91 -11.10 4.83
N ASP A 574 -14.60 -10.98 4.94
CA ASP A 574 -13.77 -11.94 5.65
C ASP A 574 -13.81 -11.80 7.19
N ALA A 575 -14.63 -10.89 7.73
CA ALA A 575 -14.98 -10.90 9.15
C ALA A 575 -15.75 -12.15 9.57
N VAL A 576 -16.41 -12.83 8.62
CA VAL A 576 -17.21 -14.04 8.86
C VAL A 576 -16.35 -15.29 8.85
N ASN A 577 -15.48 -15.45 7.84
CA ASN A 577 -14.63 -16.63 7.68
C ASN A 577 -13.33 -16.28 6.93
N LEU A 578 -12.18 -16.67 7.50
CA LEU A 578 -10.83 -16.50 6.94
C LEU A 578 -10.28 -17.76 6.27
N GLY A 579 -10.97 -18.88 6.39
CA GLY A 579 -10.57 -20.18 5.88
C GLY A 579 -10.49 -20.27 4.35
N PHE A 580 -10.92 -19.27 3.61
CA PHE A 580 -10.72 -19.20 2.16
C PHE A 580 -9.58 -18.27 1.76
N ASN A 581 -9.15 -17.40 2.67
CA ASN A 581 -8.05 -16.49 2.41
C ASN A 581 -6.71 -17.25 2.34
N PRO A 582 -5.76 -16.77 1.52
CA PRO A 582 -4.39 -17.26 1.55
C PRO A 582 -3.77 -17.09 2.95
N GLN A 583 -3.19 -18.17 3.46
CA GLN A 583 -2.56 -18.19 4.78
C GLN A 583 -1.16 -18.79 4.65
N TYR A 584 -0.19 -18.16 5.32
CA TYR A 584 1.20 -18.59 5.31
C TYR A 584 1.67 -18.81 6.74
N SER A 585 2.30 -19.95 6.99
CA SER A 585 2.96 -20.22 8.26
C SER A 585 4.44 -19.84 8.18
N ILE A 586 4.90 -19.05 9.13
CA ILE A 586 6.31 -18.67 9.29
C ILE A 586 6.81 -19.34 10.56
N SER A 587 7.83 -20.17 10.44
CA SER A 587 8.57 -20.76 11.56
C SER A 587 10.02 -20.32 11.50
N PHE A 588 10.59 -20.00 12.64
CA PHE A 588 12.01 -19.71 12.77
C PHE A 588 12.53 -20.37 14.05
N ASP A 589 13.74 -20.91 13.98
CA ASP A 589 14.38 -21.55 15.12
C ASP A 589 15.25 -20.52 15.87
N LEU A 590 14.86 -20.21 17.11
CA LEU A 590 15.63 -19.34 17.99
C LEU A 590 16.61 -20.13 18.90
N LEU A 591 16.53 -21.47 18.94
CA LEU A 591 17.42 -22.30 19.78
C LEU A 591 18.86 -22.31 19.28
N GLY A 592 19.10 -22.23 17.97
CA GLY A 592 20.45 -22.08 17.41
C GLY A 592 21.17 -20.80 17.88
N ALA A 593 20.42 -19.79 18.36
CA ALA A 593 20.98 -18.57 18.90
C ALA A 593 21.18 -18.62 20.43
N ARG A 594 20.58 -19.58 21.14
CA ARG A 594 20.74 -19.75 22.61
C ARG A 594 22.17 -20.13 23.01
N THR A 595 22.90 -20.87 22.17
CA THR A 595 24.31 -21.21 22.40
C THR A 595 25.24 -20.01 22.29
N ALA A 596 24.85 -18.95 21.58
CA ALA A 596 25.64 -17.71 21.46
C ALA A 596 25.40 -16.72 22.62
N ILE A 597 24.38 -16.91 23.46
CA ILE A 597 24.05 -15.98 24.57
C ILE A 597 25.17 -15.91 25.62
N HIS A 598 25.99 -16.97 25.75
CA HIS A 598 27.13 -17.00 26.65
C HIS A 598 28.46 -16.50 26.05
N GLU A 599 28.51 -16.23 24.73
CA GLU A 599 29.74 -15.78 24.05
C GLU A 599 29.63 -14.38 23.43
N CYS A 600 28.46 -13.72 23.48
CA CYS A 600 28.30 -12.38 22.94
C CYS A 600 29.15 -11.34 23.70
N ARG A 601 30.22 -10.88 23.04
CA ARG A 601 31.00 -9.70 23.45
C ARG A 601 30.14 -8.42 23.36
N PRO A 602 30.47 -7.35 24.10
CA PRO A 602 29.83 -6.05 23.94
C PRO A 602 29.88 -5.60 22.47
N GLY A 603 28.72 -5.40 21.82
CA GLY A 603 28.62 -4.94 20.44
C GLY A 603 28.09 -5.96 19.41
N GLN A 604 27.76 -7.20 19.79
CA GLN A 604 27.04 -8.14 18.91
C GLN A 604 25.51 -8.12 19.16
N PRO A 605 24.69 -8.25 18.10
CA PRO A 605 23.23 -8.23 18.19
C PRO A 605 22.72 -9.41 19.02
N ARG A 606 21.84 -9.12 19.99
CA ARG A 606 21.20 -10.10 20.86
C ARG A 606 19.96 -10.66 20.16
N ILE A 607 19.50 -11.85 20.56
CA ILE A 607 18.25 -12.47 20.05
C ILE A 607 17.01 -11.57 20.23
N LYS A 608 17.05 -10.66 21.22
CA LYS A 608 16.03 -9.63 21.45
C LYS A 608 15.91 -8.62 20.29
N ASP A 609 16.83 -8.68 19.33
CA ASP A 609 17.00 -7.71 18.25
C ASP A 609 16.59 -8.30 16.88
N ALA A 610 16.05 -9.52 16.84
CA ALA A 610 15.50 -10.09 15.60
C ALA A 610 14.15 -9.44 15.29
N CYS A 611 13.93 -9.03 14.04
CA CYS A 611 12.65 -8.49 13.57
C CYS A 611 12.27 -9.16 12.24
N ILE A 612 10.99 -9.51 12.08
CA ILE A 612 10.46 -10.12 10.86
C ILE A 612 9.57 -9.10 10.16
N TRP A 613 9.86 -8.85 8.89
CA TRP A 613 9.10 -7.92 8.06
C TRP A 613 8.30 -8.70 7.04
N VAL A 614 7.00 -8.45 6.97
CA VAL A 614 6.09 -9.06 6.00
C VAL A 614 5.51 -7.95 5.14
N LEU A 615 5.92 -7.91 3.87
CA LEU A 615 5.41 -6.96 2.89
C LEU A 615 4.39 -7.66 1.97
N LEU A 616 3.11 -7.35 2.13
CA LEU A 616 2.08 -7.76 1.18
C LEU A 616 2.04 -6.76 0.02
N SER A 617 2.12 -7.27 -1.20
CA SER A 617 2.03 -6.46 -2.41
C SER A 617 0.97 -7.01 -3.36
N ARG A 618 0.04 -6.15 -3.80
CA ARG A 618 -0.94 -6.48 -4.83
C ARG A 618 -0.33 -6.30 -6.21
N HIS A 619 -0.56 -7.24 -7.12
CA HIS A 619 -0.24 -7.04 -8.54
C HIS A 619 -1.29 -6.12 -9.17
N VAL A 620 -0.86 -5.00 -9.74
CA VAL A 620 -1.71 -4.00 -10.40
C VAL A 620 -1.55 -4.16 -11.92
N CYS A 621 -2.65 -4.43 -12.62
CA CYS A 621 -2.64 -4.67 -14.07
C CYS A 621 -3.40 -3.59 -14.87
N GLN A 622 -4.16 -2.73 -14.20
CA GLN A 622 -4.87 -1.60 -14.80
C GLN A 622 -4.79 -0.38 -13.87
N ASN A 623 -4.80 0.81 -14.43
CA ASN A 623 -4.72 2.07 -13.70
C ASN A 623 -5.96 2.29 -12.83
N SER A 624 -5.70 2.75 -11.60
CA SER A 624 -6.67 3.06 -10.55
C SER A 624 -7.71 4.14 -10.88
N ARG A 625 -7.66 4.78 -12.07
CA ARG A 625 -8.70 5.73 -12.48
C ARG A 625 -10.01 5.08 -12.89
N GLU A 626 -9.98 3.85 -13.41
CA GLU A 626 -11.20 3.11 -13.73
C GLU A 626 -11.79 2.39 -12.50
N HIS A 627 -10.98 2.22 -11.45
CA HIS A 627 -11.37 1.69 -10.14
C HIS A 627 -11.16 2.73 -9.01
N GLU A 628 -11.65 3.96 -9.24
CA GLU A 628 -12.15 4.79 -8.13
C GLU A 628 -13.49 4.24 -7.57
N SER A 629 -13.93 3.04 -7.99
CA SER A 629 -14.71 2.19 -7.10
C SER A 629 -13.75 1.67 -6.04
N GLY A 630 -13.86 2.18 -4.80
CA GLY A 630 -12.99 1.83 -3.67
C GLY A 630 -13.08 0.37 -3.22
N GLU A 631 -12.99 -0.59 -4.13
CA GLU A 631 -13.48 -1.95 -3.92
C GLU A 631 -12.39 -2.95 -3.55
N HIS A 632 -11.12 -2.60 -3.45
CA HIS A 632 -10.10 -3.61 -3.12
C HIS A 632 -9.08 -3.07 -2.11
N PHE A 633 -9.33 -3.35 -0.83
CA PHE A 633 -8.40 -3.09 0.26
C PHE A 633 -7.62 -4.35 0.60
N ILE A 634 -6.32 -4.24 0.86
CA ILE A 634 -5.49 -5.35 1.33
C ILE A 634 -5.10 -5.15 2.80
N THR A 635 -4.96 -6.25 3.54
CA THR A 635 -4.33 -6.25 4.87
C THR A 635 -3.70 -7.60 5.21
N ILE A 636 -2.90 -7.62 6.27
CA ILE A 636 -2.29 -8.79 6.89
C ILE A 636 -2.67 -8.80 8.36
N HIS A 637 -3.16 -9.94 8.84
CA HIS A 637 -3.29 -10.21 10.27
C HIS A 637 -2.39 -11.38 10.64
N VAL A 638 -1.82 -11.33 11.84
CA VAL A 638 -0.92 -12.36 12.34
C VAL A 638 -1.55 -13.04 13.54
N TYR A 639 -1.60 -14.36 13.48
CA TYR A 639 -2.14 -15.25 14.50
C TYR A 639 -1.03 -16.17 15.00
N GLN A 640 -1.18 -16.65 16.23
CA GLN A 640 -0.29 -17.64 16.81
C GLN A 640 -1.07 -18.96 16.95
N PRO A 641 -0.96 -19.88 15.97
CA PRO A 641 -1.63 -21.18 16.04
C PRO A 641 -1.05 -22.08 17.14
N LYS A 642 -1.78 -23.15 17.49
CA LYS A 642 -1.29 -24.20 18.38
C LYS A 642 -0.27 -25.11 17.68
N GLU A 643 -0.50 -25.38 16.39
CA GLU A 643 0.37 -26.22 15.56
C GLU A 643 0.81 -25.50 14.29
N PHE A 644 2.01 -25.84 13.78
CA PHE A 644 2.49 -25.29 12.50
C PHE A 644 1.57 -25.74 11.36
N GLY A 645 1.13 -24.80 10.52
CA GLY A 645 0.22 -25.11 9.40
C GLY A 645 -1.26 -25.17 9.77
N GLU A 646 -1.63 -24.97 11.05
CA GLU A 646 -3.02 -24.86 11.47
C GLU A 646 -3.68 -23.65 10.77
N ARG A 647 -4.82 -23.88 10.11
CA ARG A 647 -5.56 -22.81 9.44
C ARG A 647 -6.40 -22.03 10.44
N VAL A 648 -6.41 -20.72 10.27
CA VAL A 648 -7.26 -19.79 11.02
C VAL A 648 -8.58 -19.60 10.25
N PHE A 649 -9.70 -19.89 10.90
CA PHE A 649 -11.03 -19.75 10.28
C PHE A 649 -11.75 -18.48 10.72
N TYR A 650 -11.46 -17.97 11.92
CA TYR A 650 -12.18 -16.84 12.49
C TYR A 650 -11.25 -15.68 12.80
N ASN A 651 -11.78 -14.46 12.67
CA ASN A 651 -11.05 -13.23 12.91
C ASN A 651 -10.91 -12.86 14.40
N GLU A 652 -10.67 -13.86 15.23
CA GLU A 652 -10.53 -13.73 16.68
C GLU A 652 -9.08 -13.99 17.09
N ASN A 653 -8.62 -13.35 18.16
CA ASN A 653 -7.31 -13.63 18.76
C ASN A 653 -6.09 -13.38 17.86
N ALA A 654 -6.20 -12.48 16.87
CA ALA A 654 -5.04 -12.00 16.13
C ALA A 654 -4.06 -11.31 17.09
N VAL A 655 -2.79 -11.73 17.08
CA VAL A 655 -1.71 -11.17 17.89
C VAL A 655 -1.32 -9.79 17.37
N LEU A 656 -1.36 -9.61 16.05
CA LEU A 656 -1.13 -8.32 15.42
C LEU A 656 -2.16 -8.12 14.30
N ARG A 657 -2.75 -6.93 14.26
CA ARG A 657 -3.75 -6.57 13.23
C ARG A 657 -3.21 -5.44 12.37
N GLY A 658 -3.11 -5.69 11.08
CA GLY A 658 -2.82 -4.64 10.12
C GLY A 658 -4.07 -3.85 9.73
N THR A 659 -3.85 -2.62 9.27
CA THR A 659 -4.88 -1.70 8.79
C THR A 659 -5.20 -2.00 7.33
N TYR A 660 -6.50 -2.06 6.98
CA TYR A 660 -6.92 -2.17 5.59
C TYR A 660 -6.49 -0.93 4.80
N THR A 661 -5.82 -1.17 3.68
CA THR A 661 -5.33 -0.10 2.81
C THR A 661 -5.61 -0.42 1.34
N ASN A 662 -5.94 0.60 0.57
CA ASN A 662 -6.04 0.51 -0.89
C ASN A 662 -4.68 0.75 -1.57
N ASN A 663 -3.63 1.03 -0.78
CA ASN A 663 -2.25 1.07 -1.28
C ASN A 663 -1.86 -0.31 -1.82
N PRO A 664 -1.04 -0.37 -2.88
CA PRO A 664 -0.59 -1.64 -3.45
C PRO A 664 0.37 -2.38 -2.50
N HIS A 665 0.94 -1.71 -1.51
CA HIS A 665 1.88 -2.27 -0.56
C HIS A 665 1.39 -2.06 0.87
N MET A 666 1.57 -3.08 1.68
CA MET A 666 1.27 -3.06 3.11
C MET A 666 2.37 -3.81 3.87
N LEU A 667 3.06 -3.08 4.74
CA LEU A 667 4.13 -3.62 5.57
C LEU A 667 3.60 -3.92 6.98
N LEU A 668 3.99 -5.08 7.49
CA LEU A 668 3.79 -5.47 8.87
C LEU A 668 5.12 -5.88 9.48
N THR A 669 5.42 -5.39 10.68
CA THR A 669 6.64 -5.73 11.43
C THR A 669 6.28 -6.56 12.66
N LEU A 670 7.05 -7.63 12.87
CA LEU A 670 6.87 -8.57 13.97
C LEU A 670 8.15 -8.63 14.80
N GLU A 671 8.00 -8.38 16.10
CA GLU A 671 9.04 -8.59 17.09
C GLU A 671 8.80 -9.95 17.78
N PRO A 672 9.55 -11.00 17.42
CA PRO A 672 9.40 -12.31 18.06
C PRO A 672 9.79 -12.22 19.53
N GLY A 673 8.80 -12.29 20.42
CA GLY A 673 9.03 -12.35 21.86
C GLY A 673 9.90 -13.56 22.26
N LEU A 674 10.70 -13.39 23.32
CA LEU A 674 11.74 -14.30 23.88
C LEU A 674 11.35 -15.77 24.20
N ALA A 675 10.13 -16.22 23.89
CA ALA A 675 9.60 -17.51 24.34
C ALA A 675 9.40 -18.52 23.18
N GLY A 676 10.39 -19.40 22.97
CA GLY A 676 10.25 -20.69 22.27
C GLY A 676 10.08 -20.64 20.75
N ASN A 677 10.13 -21.82 20.11
CA ASN A 677 9.81 -22.00 18.69
C ASN A 677 8.38 -21.55 18.43
N LYS A 678 8.21 -20.42 17.75
CA LYS A 678 6.89 -19.89 17.44
C LYS A 678 6.62 -20.02 15.94
N SER A 679 5.49 -20.64 15.65
CA SER A 679 4.87 -20.61 14.33
C SER A 679 3.90 -19.45 14.32
N TYR A 680 3.91 -18.64 13.28
CA TYR A 680 2.95 -17.55 13.07
C TYR A 680 2.20 -17.78 11.78
N VAL A 681 0.88 -17.59 11.79
CA VAL A 681 0.06 -17.63 10.58
C VAL A 681 -0.25 -16.20 10.17
N SER A 682 0.24 -15.78 9.01
CA SER A 682 -0.22 -14.56 8.37
C SER A 682 -1.42 -14.88 7.49
N ALA A 683 -2.60 -14.35 7.83
CA ALA A 683 -3.77 -14.40 6.97
C ALA A 683 -3.80 -13.13 6.11
N LEU A 684 -3.66 -13.31 4.79
CA LEU A 684 -3.82 -12.23 3.84
C LEU A 684 -5.30 -11.90 3.70
N ARG A 685 -5.62 -10.64 3.45
CA ARG A 685 -6.99 -10.18 3.33
C ARG A 685 -7.18 -9.29 2.13
N THR A 686 -8.33 -9.44 1.48
CA THR A 686 -8.87 -8.50 0.51
C THR A 686 -10.29 -8.18 0.94
N LEU A 687 -10.59 -6.91 1.22
CA LEU A 687 -11.96 -6.46 1.47
C LEU A 687 -12.49 -5.78 0.21
N GLU A 688 -13.57 -6.33 -0.35
CA GLU A 688 -14.49 -5.57 -1.18
C GLU A 688 -15.45 -4.83 -0.25
N THR A 689 -15.34 -3.50 -0.16
CA THR A 689 -16.37 -2.72 0.53
C THR A 689 -17.67 -2.85 -0.25
N LEU A 690 -18.64 -3.56 0.33
CA LEU A 690 -20.05 -3.35 0.02
C LEU A 690 -20.40 -1.94 0.54
N ALA A 691 -20.70 -1.02 -0.39
CA ALA A 691 -21.17 0.33 -0.12
C ALA A 691 -22.59 0.36 0.48
#